data_AF-A0A545T4B6-F1
#
_entry.id   AF-A0A545T4B6-F1
#
_cell.length_a   1.000
_cell.length_b   1.000
_cell.length_c   1.000
_cell.angle_alpha   90.00
_cell.angle_beta   90.00
_cell.angle_gamma   90.00
#
_symmetry.space_group_name_H-M   'P 1'
#
loop_
_entity.id
_entity.type
_entity.pdbx_description
1 polymer ?
#
loop_
_entity_poly.entity_id
_entity_poly.type
_entity_poly.pdbx_seq_one_letter_code
_entity_poly.pdbx_strand_id
1 'polypeptide(L)'
;MDPKLTRGYLPVVLVLLLGVGFTVTLTWSLLDRESRFQLNQFEKDATLYADAVEKALERRSNVVSDLANYFYLNENLSRKAFSQIAQTYLARDLSIQALEWIPLVRKADRSAFELQAKKDYPNFQFTDKDPQGNIIRAGERDVYFPVYYVEPYLGNESALGYSSIGSSIRNEMINRAIKTASPVASSRVDLLQVPEFQSGLFVFTPVFHNKLTQSLTQLDLGNLKGFTLGVFKLSSITSRALEQQKHLPLNLLLFNSSHASADSFLYGHDSKGRHQFEFESNMLETRSLIYQHDFNLMGRHWQVIIKPEAGKYSALSLNLMFVFMFGLGISIYVAWLVSRVRKKQIAEAELLSQEMTTAQLILNNKDTTLMRQNNALTHLTQSINQFSESLSESLEDITETASVTLNAGSVSAWFFNDDKKIIQCFDYYDLTNKEHLSGFEMHAENYPLFFNAILNGEVIVADDVLKDSRTRELEDDYITRFDTKSLLSVPLRYQGKIVGVVSVSQNKTNRAWSIEEIHFTNSIASFIALAVESVRRHQAELQLKQSSDRLALINAIANGIRSCFSPQSVIRYALKLLFDEFPDYRVSYAKVSKLGVVTVIECLSPSFMKNVKGAKIDLKVVPDFLIRLLKQEPVILSDLLGDARLDNLKDTIIQSNTRALLSYSLSRFHDQVDFLMLESHASHHWGEHEILTIKEVTEYLELALRDARGQEARKRAEKALDSQKAKLEYLVEERTAELRHKSDLEEVVANLSTKFINLPVDEYDEVIYNALQSIGSLCRAERANLNEVKSDELTVIKSHEWLAPGISSSVAKNSEFKLNRLPWIYRRLKKRNIVYFDSPEMMPKSAEKDQSSLTAMGAKSFISIPIVYGLKLCTIFNLSTQNYEAKWTPDEITLLQLVGNMLTNVIQRRRYEEQLKRSENLLRKSNKNLMAIIAP
;
A
#
# COMPACT_ATOMS: atom_id res chain seq x y z
N MET A 1 -13.19 47.35 -44.60
CA MET A 1 -12.95 45.90 -44.46
C MET A 1 -14.22 45.20 -44.90
N ASP A 2 -14.13 44.35 -45.92
CA ASP A 2 -15.29 43.69 -46.51
C ASP A 2 -15.95 42.71 -45.50
N PRO A 3 -17.23 42.90 -45.11
CA PRO A 3 -17.90 42.06 -44.12
C PRO A 3 -18.03 40.58 -44.54
N LYS A 4 -17.79 40.25 -45.82
CA LYS A 4 -17.72 38.86 -46.30
C LYS A 4 -16.39 38.17 -45.96
N LEU A 5 -15.27 38.90 -45.95
CA LEU A 5 -13.97 38.35 -45.56
C LEU A 5 -13.89 38.08 -44.05
N THR A 6 -14.45 38.96 -43.22
CA THR A 6 -14.40 38.80 -41.75
C THR A 6 -15.27 37.64 -41.24
N ARG A 7 -16.41 37.36 -41.89
CA ARG A 7 -17.26 36.19 -41.55
C ARG A 7 -16.63 34.84 -41.87
N GLY A 8 -15.75 34.77 -42.88
CA GLY A 8 -15.08 33.52 -43.28
C GLY A 8 -14.00 33.03 -42.30
N TYR A 9 -13.28 33.96 -41.65
CA TYR A 9 -12.15 33.63 -40.76
C TYR A 9 -12.50 33.58 -39.27
N LEU A 10 -13.71 34.02 -38.88
CA LEU A 10 -14.18 33.99 -37.49
C LEU A 10 -14.05 32.60 -36.84
N PRO A 11 -14.42 31.48 -37.50
CA PRO A 11 -14.30 30.15 -36.90
C PRO A 11 -12.85 29.73 -36.65
N VAL A 12 -11.90 30.17 -37.49
CA VAL A 12 -10.47 29.85 -37.36
C VAL A 12 -9.89 30.53 -36.12
N VAL A 13 -10.21 31.81 -35.92
CA VAL A 13 -9.77 32.58 -34.75
C VAL A 13 -10.36 31.99 -33.46
N LEU A 14 -11.63 31.58 -33.50
CA LEU A 14 -12.32 31.01 -32.34
C LEU A 14 -11.71 29.66 -31.93
N VAL A 15 -11.42 28.78 -32.90
CA VAL A 15 -10.71 27.51 -32.66
C VAL A 15 -9.31 27.74 -32.07
N LEU A 16 -8.56 28.72 -32.58
CA LEU A 16 -7.24 29.05 -32.05
C LEU A 16 -7.32 29.55 -30.60
N LEU A 17 -8.23 30.47 -30.31
CA LEU A 17 -8.41 31.01 -28.95
C LEU A 17 -8.83 29.93 -27.95
N LEU A 18 -9.74 29.02 -28.34
CA LEU A 18 -10.14 27.90 -27.50
C LEU A 18 -8.99 26.93 -27.25
N GLY A 19 -8.21 26.60 -28.27
CA GLY A 19 -7.05 25.70 -28.15
C GLY A 19 -5.95 26.30 -27.25
N VAL A 20 -5.63 27.59 -27.44
CA VAL A 20 -4.67 28.31 -26.60
C VAL A 20 -5.18 28.40 -25.16
N GLY A 21 -6.45 28.75 -24.96
CA GLY A 21 -7.07 28.83 -23.64
C GLY A 21 -7.04 27.48 -22.91
N PHE A 22 -7.36 26.39 -23.60
CA PHE A 22 -7.24 25.03 -23.08
C PHE A 22 -5.79 24.67 -22.72
N THR A 23 -4.83 25.01 -23.58
CA THR A 23 -3.40 24.75 -23.34
C THR A 23 -2.89 25.51 -22.11
N VAL A 24 -3.24 26.80 -21.97
CA VAL A 24 -2.85 27.63 -20.82
C VAL A 24 -3.47 27.08 -19.54
N THR A 25 -4.77 26.77 -19.54
CA THR A 25 -5.47 26.25 -18.34
C THR A 25 -4.97 24.87 -17.93
N LEU A 26 -4.71 23.97 -18.89
CA LEU A 26 -4.11 22.67 -18.62
C LEU A 26 -2.70 22.81 -18.04
N THR A 27 -1.85 23.64 -18.65
CA THR A 27 -0.48 23.87 -18.17
C THR A 27 -0.49 24.48 -16.77
N TRP A 28 -1.35 25.47 -16.53
CA TRP A 28 -1.51 26.08 -15.21
C TRP A 28 -2.00 25.06 -14.16
N SER A 29 -2.98 24.23 -14.51
CA SER A 29 -3.49 23.18 -13.61
C SER A 29 -2.42 22.14 -13.27
N LEU A 30 -1.59 21.76 -14.25
CA LEU A 30 -0.48 20.83 -14.03
C LEU A 30 0.64 21.45 -13.19
N LEU A 31 1.00 22.71 -13.45
CA LEU A 31 1.97 23.47 -12.63
C LEU A 31 1.50 23.61 -11.19
N ASP A 32 0.22 23.91 -10.98
CA ASP A 32 -0.40 24.04 -9.66
C ASP A 32 -0.43 22.68 -8.93
N ARG A 33 -0.74 21.58 -9.65
CA ARG A 33 -0.64 20.22 -9.09
C ARG A 33 0.78 19.83 -8.72
N GLU A 34 1.77 20.09 -9.58
CA GLU A 34 3.17 19.77 -9.31
C GLU A 34 3.68 20.60 -8.11
N SER A 35 3.35 21.89 -8.05
CA SER A 35 3.72 22.76 -6.94
C SER A 35 3.12 22.27 -5.61
N ARG A 36 1.84 21.90 -5.59
CA ARG A 36 1.18 21.31 -4.42
C ARG A 36 1.79 19.97 -4.01
N PHE A 37 2.15 19.13 -4.99
CA PHE A 37 2.79 17.85 -4.71
C PHE A 37 4.16 18.05 -4.04
N GLN A 38 4.98 18.97 -4.57
CA GLN A 38 6.28 19.31 -4.00
C GLN A 38 6.15 19.90 -2.60
N LEU A 39 5.20 20.81 -2.39
CA LEU A 39 4.91 21.39 -1.06
C LEU A 39 4.50 20.31 -0.06
N ASN A 40 3.57 19.43 -0.43
CA ASN A 40 3.11 18.34 0.43
C ASN A 40 4.23 17.33 0.75
N GLN A 41 5.11 17.04 -0.21
CA GLN A 41 6.27 16.17 0.04
C GLN A 41 7.28 16.85 0.98
N PHE A 42 7.58 18.13 0.74
CA PHE A 42 8.42 18.92 1.64
C PHE A 42 7.87 18.95 3.07
N GLU A 43 6.58 19.23 3.25
CA GLU A 43 5.95 19.27 4.57
C GLU A 43 6.00 17.92 5.28
N LYS A 44 5.78 16.80 4.57
CA LYS A 44 5.90 15.45 5.15
C LYS A 44 7.33 15.16 5.60
N ASP A 45 8.31 15.42 4.74
CA ASP A 45 9.72 15.17 5.02
C ASP A 45 10.21 16.08 6.17
N ALA A 46 9.75 17.34 6.20
CA ALA A 46 10.02 18.28 7.28
C ALA A 46 9.37 17.85 8.61
N THR A 47 8.12 17.38 8.59
CA THR A 47 7.45 16.86 9.81
C THR A 47 8.25 15.70 10.41
N LEU A 48 8.72 14.76 9.58
CA LEU A 48 9.56 13.65 10.03
C LEU A 48 10.88 14.11 10.66
N TYR A 49 11.51 15.14 10.08
CA TYR A 49 12.72 15.76 10.64
C TYR A 49 12.46 16.44 11.99
N ALA A 50 11.39 17.22 12.11
CA ALA A 50 11.04 17.95 13.32
C ALA A 50 10.71 16.98 14.47
N ASP A 51 9.85 15.99 14.22
CA ASP A 51 9.47 14.96 15.18
C ASP A 51 10.68 14.16 15.69
N ALA A 52 11.64 13.87 14.81
CA ALA A 52 12.84 13.13 15.19
C ALA A 52 13.68 13.93 16.21
N VAL A 53 13.83 15.23 16.01
CA VAL A 53 14.57 16.11 16.93
C VAL A 53 13.81 16.33 18.23
N GLU A 54 12.49 16.56 18.18
CA GLU A 54 11.65 16.71 19.37
C GLU A 54 11.73 15.46 20.27
N LYS A 55 11.47 14.27 19.71
CA LYS A 55 11.59 13.00 20.44
C LYS A 55 13.00 12.76 20.97
N ALA A 56 14.01 13.18 20.22
CA ALA A 56 15.40 13.06 20.65
C ALA A 56 15.67 13.93 21.88
N LEU A 57 15.17 15.16 21.93
CA LEU A 57 15.28 16.03 23.11
C LEU A 57 14.47 15.48 24.29
N GLU A 58 13.24 15.01 24.07
CA GLU A 58 12.37 14.46 25.11
C GLU A 58 13.03 13.29 25.85
N ARG A 59 13.66 12.36 25.12
CA ARG A 59 14.41 11.23 25.72
C ARG A 59 15.52 11.69 26.68
N ARG A 60 16.15 12.84 26.43
CA ARG A 60 17.21 13.38 27.31
C ARG A 60 16.63 13.99 28.58
N SER A 61 15.41 14.55 28.50
CA SER A 61 14.65 14.99 29.67
C SER A 61 14.44 13.85 30.67
N ASN A 62 14.11 12.67 30.15
CA ASN A 62 13.82 11.49 30.96
C ASN A 62 15.06 11.02 31.73
N VAL A 63 16.25 11.06 31.13
CA VAL A 63 17.50 10.66 31.81
C VAL A 63 17.74 11.46 33.10
N VAL A 64 17.56 12.78 33.05
CA VAL A 64 17.77 13.64 34.23
C VAL A 64 16.63 13.47 35.23
N SER A 65 15.41 13.22 34.75
CA SER A 65 14.25 12.94 35.61
C SER A 65 14.39 11.61 36.37
N ASP A 66 14.93 10.59 35.71
CA ASP A 66 15.21 9.28 36.32
C ASP A 66 16.29 9.43 37.39
N LEU A 67 17.37 10.19 37.10
CA LEU A 67 18.37 10.54 38.11
C LEU A 67 17.76 11.29 39.30
N ALA A 68 16.87 12.25 39.07
CA ALA A 68 16.18 12.98 40.12
C ALA A 68 15.39 12.03 41.04
N ASN A 69 14.69 11.05 40.45
CA ASN A 69 13.95 10.03 41.18
C ASN A 69 14.86 9.17 42.08
N TYR A 70 16.06 8.82 41.65
CA TYR A 70 17.01 8.09 42.51
C TYR A 70 17.40 8.89 43.75
N PHE A 71 17.64 10.20 43.62
CA PHE A 71 17.94 11.08 44.76
C PHE A 71 16.73 11.39 45.63
N TYR A 72 15.53 11.35 45.06
CA TYR A 72 14.27 11.45 45.81
C TYR A 72 14.06 10.22 46.71
N LEU A 73 14.25 9.00 46.16
CA LEU A 73 14.01 7.74 46.88
C LEU A 73 15.10 7.40 47.91
N ASN A 74 16.30 7.99 47.79
CA ASN A 74 17.43 7.70 48.67
C ASN A 74 17.91 8.96 49.38
N GLU A 75 17.82 9.01 50.72
CA GLU A 75 18.28 10.16 51.50
C GLU A 75 19.77 10.47 51.25
N ASN A 76 20.63 9.44 51.27
CA ASN A 76 22.08 9.59 51.09
C ASN A 76 22.63 8.63 50.02
N LEU A 77 22.53 9.02 48.74
CA LEU A 77 23.14 8.26 47.65
C LEU A 77 24.68 8.45 47.68
N SER A 78 25.42 7.34 47.80
CA SER A 78 26.89 7.38 47.77
C SER A 78 27.43 7.72 46.38
N ARG A 79 28.63 8.31 46.31
CA ARG A 79 29.31 8.59 45.03
C ARG A 79 29.47 7.35 44.16
N LYS A 80 29.82 6.19 44.73
CA LYS A 80 29.97 4.94 43.99
C LYS A 80 28.66 4.49 43.33
N ALA A 81 27.54 4.61 44.06
CA ALA A 81 26.21 4.29 43.52
C ALA A 81 25.81 5.26 42.40
N PHE A 82 26.03 6.57 42.59
CA PHE A 82 25.81 7.57 41.54
C PHE A 82 26.64 7.27 40.29
N SER A 83 27.93 6.94 40.47
CA SER A 83 28.85 6.59 39.38
C SER A 83 28.34 5.41 38.56
N GLN A 84 27.91 4.33 39.22
CA GLN A 84 27.36 3.15 38.55
C GLN A 84 26.10 3.50 37.75
N ILE A 85 25.17 4.26 38.32
CA ILE A 85 23.93 4.67 37.65
C ILE A 85 24.24 5.56 36.44
N ALA A 86 25.04 6.62 36.63
CA ALA A 86 25.38 7.57 35.58
C ALA A 86 26.10 6.90 34.40
N GLN A 87 27.02 5.97 34.68
CA GLN A 87 27.74 5.23 33.64
C GLN A 87 26.80 4.39 32.76
N THR A 88 25.67 3.89 33.27
CA THR A 88 24.69 3.16 32.44
C THR A 88 24.08 4.04 31.35
N TYR A 89 23.86 5.32 31.63
CA TYR A 89 23.34 6.29 30.67
C TYR A 89 24.43 6.77 29.71
N LEU A 90 25.61 7.13 30.24
CA LEU A 90 26.76 7.58 29.46
C LEU A 90 27.22 6.54 28.43
N ALA A 91 27.18 5.24 28.77
CA ALA A 91 27.56 4.16 27.87
C ALA A 91 26.57 3.97 26.70
N ARG A 92 25.31 4.39 26.86
CA ARG A 92 24.24 4.20 25.86
C ARG A 92 24.02 5.43 25.00
N ASP A 93 24.32 6.62 25.51
CA ASP A 93 24.08 7.88 24.83
C ASP A 93 25.31 8.80 24.84
N LEU A 94 26.02 8.80 23.71
CA LEU A 94 27.20 9.63 23.48
C LEU A 94 26.89 11.14 23.38
N SER A 95 25.61 11.53 23.34
CA SER A 95 25.26 12.95 23.41
C SER A 95 25.34 13.52 24.82
N ILE A 96 25.42 12.66 25.85
CA ILE A 96 25.61 13.05 27.24
C ILE A 96 27.09 13.31 27.48
N GLN A 97 27.43 14.55 27.80
CA GLN A 97 28.79 14.93 28.16
C GLN A 97 29.07 14.72 29.64
N ALA A 98 28.10 15.08 30.49
CA ALA A 98 28.21 14.89 31.93
C ALA A 98 26.84 14.77 32.58
N LEU A 99 26.77 14.00 33.67
CA LEU A 99 25.63 13.94 34.59
C LEU A 99 26.10 14.39 35.98
N GLU A 100 25.34 15.28 36.59
CA GLU A 100 25.74 15.99 37.80
C GLU A 100 24.67 15.89 38.90
N TRP A 101 25.14 15.90 40.15
CA TRP A 101 24.32 16.11 41.35
C TRP A 101 24.74 17.39 42.06
N ILE A 102 23.77 18.28 42.28
CA ILE A 102 23.96 19.63 42.78
C ILE A 102 23.08 19.83 44.03
N PRO A 103 23.57 19.46 45.23
CA PRO A 103 22.80 19.61 46.47
C PRO A 103 22.60 21.07 46.86
N LEU A 104 21.53 21.34 47.60
CA LEU A 104 21.37 22.60 48.33
C LEU A 104 22.18 22.53 49.63
N VAL A 105 23.10 23.48 49.83
CA VAL A 105 23.90 23.58 51.05
C VAL A 105 23.72 24.96 51.68
N ARG A 106 23.37 25.02 52.96
CA ARG A 106 23.20 26.27 53.70
C ARG A 106 24.53 26.79 54.22
N LYS A 107 24.62 28.11 54.49
CA LYS A 107 25.82 28.76 55.03
C LYS A 107 26.42 28.03 56.25
N ALA A 108 25.57 27.63 57.19
CA ALA A 108 25.99 26.94 58.41
C ALA A 108 26.68 25.59 58.14
N ASP A 109 26.31 24.91 57.05
CA ASP A 109 26.77 23.57 56.74
C ASP A 109 27.99 23.55 55.80
N ARG A 110 28.35 24.68 55.19
CA ARG A 110 29.43 24.77 54.17
C ARG A 110 30.75 24.15 54.65
N SER A 111 31.23 24.53 55.83
CA SER A 111 32.54 24.08 56.33
C SER A 111 32.55 22.56 56.59
N ALA A 112 31.47 22.02 57.16
CA ALA A 112 31.32 20.58 57.38
C ALA A 112 31.20 19.82 56.04
N PHE A 113 30.48 20.40 55.07
CA PHE A 113 30.32 19.83 53.73
C PHE A 113 31.64 19.80 52.96
N GLU A 114 32.41 20.90 52.93
CA GLU A 114 33.74 20.95 52.30
C GLU A 114 34.68 19.89 52.92
N LEU A 115 34.65 19.70 54.24
CA LEU A 115 35.46 18.68 54.92
C LEU A 115 35.04 17.26 54.54
N GLN A 116 33.73 17.00 54.45
CA GLN A 116 33.20 15.70 54.04
C GLN A 116 33.49 15.41 52.57
N ALA A 117 33.27 16.38 51.68
CA ALA A 117 33.53 16.26 50.26
C ALA A 117 35.01 16.02 49.95
N LYS A 118 35.93 16.54 50.78
CA LYS A 118 37.37 16.28 50.66
C LYS A 118 37.79 14.82 50.84
N LYS A 119 36.94 13.98 51.45
CA LYS A 119 37.16 12.52 51.52
C LYS A 119 37.04 11.87 50.14
N ASP A 120 36.12 12.36 49.31
CA ASP A 120 35.90 11.87 47.95
C ASP A 120 36.74 12.65 46.91
N TYR A 121 37.03 13.93 47.19
CA TYR A 121 37.71 14.86 46.27
C TYR A 121 38.69 15.78 47.02
N PRO A 122 40.00 15.48 47.05
CA PRO A 122 40.97 16.18 47.91
C PRO A 122 40.99 17.72 47.80
N ASN A 123 40.70 18.25 46.60
CA ASN A 123 40.75 19.69 46.31
C ASN A 123 39.36 20.37 46.33
N PHE A 124 38.32 19.70 46.86
CA PHE A 124 36.97 20.25 46.85
C PHE A 124 36.86 21.51 47.71
N GLN A 125 36.34 22.56 47.09
CA GLN A 125 35.95 23.80 47.74
C GLN A 125 34.84 24.44 46.92
N PHE A 126 34.03 25.28 47.55
CA PHE A 126 32.97 25.96 46.82
C PHE A 126 33.59 27.08 46.00
N THR A 127 33.34 27.09 44.69
CA THR A 127 33.91 28.03 43.73
C THR A 127 32.83 28.80 42.96
N ASP A 128 33.21 29.97 42.46
CA ASP A 128 32.43 30.86 41.58
C ASP A 128 33.32 31.34 40.43
N LYS A 129 32.76 32.17 39.54
CA LYS A 129 33.52 32.88 38.52
C LYS A 129 33.58 34.37 38.81
N ASP A 130 34.75 34.96 38.56
CA ASP A 130 34.87 36.42 38.44
C ASP A 130 34.30 36.91 37.09
N PRO A 131 34.12 38.23 36.88
CA PRO A 131 33.66 38.79 35.60
C PRO A 131 34.58 38.47 34.40
N GLN A 132 35.82 38.10 34.66
CA GLN A 132 36.82 37.69 33.66
C GLN A 132 36.75 36.18 33.34
N GLY A 133 35.86 35.43 34.01
CA GLY A 133 35.62 34.01 33.79
C GLY A 133 36.52 33.06 34.57
N ASN A 134 37.42 33.56 35.43
CA ASN A 134 38.33 32.75 36.23
C ASN A 134 37.61 32.12 37.43
N ILE A 135 38.00 30.88 37.78
CA ILE A 135 37.44 30.19 38.94
C ILE A 135 38.05 30.77 40.22
N ILE A 136 37.20 31.34 41.08
CA ILE A 136 37.56 31.91 42.38
C ILE A 136 36.84 31.18 43.51
N ARG A 137 37.32 31.31 44.75
CA ARG A 137 36.60 30.78 45.92
C ARG A 137 35.27 31.52 46.09
N ALA A 138 34.18 30.79 46.29
CA ALA A 138 32.86 31.36 46.46
C ALA A 138 32.78 32.25 47.71
N GLY A 139 32.25 33.46 47.57
CA GLY A 139 31.98 34.39 48.66
C GLY A 139 30.91 33.88 49.63
N GLU A 140 30.66 34.61 50.72
CA GLU A 140 29.63 34.23 51.69
C GLU A 140 28.21 34.52 51.19
N ARG A 141 27.33 33.51 51.24
CA ARG A 141 25.89 33.57 50.90
C ARG A 141 25.09 32.61 51.77
N ASP A 142 23.77 32.79 51.82
CA ASP A 142 22.87 31.97 52.64
C ASP A 142 22.73 30.54 52.13
N VAL A 143 22.73 30.37 50.80
CA VAL A 143 22.54 29.08 50.12
C VAL A 143 23.54 28.92 48.98
N TYR A 144 24.03 27.70 48.81
CA TYR A 144 24.96 27.29 47.76
C TYR A 144 24.40 26.07 47.01
N PHE A 145 24.78 25.96 45.74
CA PHE A 145 24.46 24.85 44.83
C PHE A 145 25.75 24.30 44.20
N PRO A 146 26.69 23.75 45.00
CA PRO A 146 27.94 23.21 44.47
C PRO A 146 27.67 21.95 43.65
N VAL A 147 28.34 21.77 42.51
CA VAL A 147 28.39 20.45 41.85
C VAL A 147 29.14 19.49 42.77
N TYR A 148 28.43 18.49 43.30
CA TYR A 148 28.98 17.54 44.27
C TYR A 148 29.38 16.22 43.64
N TYR A 149 28.54 15.67 42.75
CA TYR A 149 28.92 14.53 41.91
C TYR A 149 28.91 14.94 40.44
N VAL A 150 29.87 14.42 39.68
CA VAL A 150 29.96 14.58 38.23
C VAL A 150 30.49 13.29 37.62
N GLU A 151 29.85 12.82 36.55
CA GLU A 151 30.27 11.65 35.78
C GLU A 151 30.19 11.93 34.28
N PRO A 152 31.21 11.56 33.48
CA PRO A 152 32.46 10.96 33.92
C PRO A 152 33.30 11.96 34.72
N TYR A 153 33.98 11.49 35.77
CA TYR A 153 34.85 12.38 36.56
C TYR A 153 36.02 12.94 35.74
N LEU A 154 36.67 12.07 34.97
CA LEU A 154 37.84 12.44 34.17
C LEU A 154 37.44 13.43 33.07
N GLY A 155 38.10 14.59 33.03
CA GLY A 155 37.80 15.67 32.08
C GLY A 155 36.73 16.66 32.55
N ASN A 156 36.02 16.37 33.66
CA ASN A 156 35.01 17.26 34.24
C ASN A 156 35.40 17.78 35.64
N GLU A 157 36.65 17.63 36.06
CA GLU A 157 37.11 17.92 37.43
C GLU A 157 36.92 19.38 37.81
N SER A 158 37.04 20.29 36.84
CA SER A 158 36.87 21.74 37.06
C SER A 158 35.44 22.15 37.38
N ALA A 159 34.45 21.28 37.15
CA ALA A 159 33.07 21.54 37.51
C ALA A 159 32.81 21.33 39.01
N LEU A 160 33.62 20.52 39.70
CA LEU A 160 33.39 20.20 41.12
C LEU A 160 33.50 21.41 42.02
N GLY A 161 32.54 21.53 42.94
CA GLY A 161 32.42 22.66 43.85
C GLY A 161 31.92 23.94 43.20
N TYR A 162 31.77 23.97 41.87
CA TYR A 162 31.28 25.15 41.15
C TYR A 162 29.82 25.42 41.51
N SER A 163 29.58 26.54 42.18
CA SER A 163 28.30 26.86 42.80
C SER A 163 27.60 28.07 42.17
N SER A 164 28.06 28.56 41.00
CA SER A 164 27.65 29.87 40.50
C SER A 164 26.14 30.06 40.35
N ILE A 165 25.65 30.85 41.31
CA ILE A 165 24.40 31.62 41.33
C ILE A 165 24.70 33.01 40.71
N GLY A 166 25.96 33.32 40.35
CA GLY A 166 26.35 34.62 39.80
C GLY A 166 26.01 34.80 38.31
N SER A 167 25.84 33.73 37.55
CA SER A 167 25.36 33.83 36.16
C SER A 167 23.84 34.01 36.15
N SER A 168 23.35 35.08 35.52
CA SER A 168 21.91 35.35 35.36
C SER A 168 21.13 34.15 34.80
N ILE A 169 21.74 33.43 33.85
CA ILE A 169 21.14 32.26 33.18
C ILE A 169 20.89 31.09 34.16
N ARG A 170 21.92 30.65 34.92
CA ARG A 170 21.77 29.51 35.84
C ARG A 170 20.76 29.78 36.96
N ASN A 171 20.70 31.02 37.45
CA ASN A 171 19.72 31.43 38.45
C ASN A 171 18.29 31.43 37.94
N GLU A 172 18.07 31.97 36.74
CA GLU A 172 16.76 31.93 36.10
C GLU A 172 16.25 30.49 36.02
N MET A 173 17.11 29.57 35.60
CA MET A 173 16.80 28.16 35.45
C MET A 173 16.49 27.46 36.77
N ILE A 174 17.34 27.65 37.78
CA ILE A 174 17.13 27.10 39.13
C ILE A 174 15.78 27.58 39.67
N ASN A 175 15.51 28.88 39.58
CA ASN A 175 14.23 29.44 40.04
C ASN A 175 13.04 28.89 39.27
N ARG A 176 13.16 28.74 37.95
CA ARG A 176 12.10 28.18 37.11
C ARG A 176 11.85 26.71 37.42
N ALA A 177 12.90 25.91 37.54
CA ALA A 177 12.83 24.49 37.88
C ALA A 177 12.14 24.28 39.24
N ILE A 178 12.47 25.09 40.25
CA ILE A 178 11.82 25.02 41.56
C ILE A 178 10.32 25.34 41.44
N LYS A 179 9.94 26.42 40.75
CA LYS A 179 8.53 26.83 40.62
C LYS A 179 7.68 25.81 39.85
N THR A 180 8.24 25.23 38.79
CA THR A 180 7.53 24.25 37.95
C THR A 180 7.59 22.83 38.48
N ALA A 181 8.48 22.55 39.45
CA ALA A 181 8.77 21.20 39.96
C ALA A 181 9.05 20.18 38.83
N SER A 182 9.62 20.64 37.72
CA SER A 182 9.78 19.88 36.47
C SER A 182 11.14 20.15 35.83
N PRO A 183 11.61 19.30 34.89
CA PRO A 183 12.84 19.55 34.14
C PRO A 183 12.82 20.89 33.40
N VAL A 184 13.90 21.67 33.48
CA VAL A 184 14.08 22.95 32.78
C VAL A 184 15.39 22.99 32.02
N ALA A 185 15.33 23.36 30.74
CA ALA A 185 16.48 23.43 29.84
C ALA A 185 17.06 24.85 29.73
N SER A 186 18.36 24.94 29.49
CA SER A 186 19.09 26.21 29.42
C SER A 186 18.94 26.88 28.07
N SER A 187 19.30 28.16 28.00
CA SER A 187 19.79 28.74 26.73
C SER A 187 21.11 28.07 26.34
N ARG A 188 21.62 28.40 25.16
CA ARG A 188 22.94 27.92 24.74
C ARG A 188 23.96 28.27 25.82
N VAL A 189 24.72 27.27 26.26
CA VAL A 189 25.87 27.47 27.14
C VAL A 189 27.12 27.06 26.41
N ASP A 190 28.14 27.93 26.42
CA ASP A 190 29.46 27.58 25.93
C ASP A 190 30.15 26.68 26.96
N LEU A 191 30.45 25.46 26.53
CA LEU A 191 31.02 24.43 27.38
C LEU A 191 32.49 24.76 27.68
N LEU A 192 32.82 24.89 28.96
CA LEU A 192 34.12 25.35 29.45
C LEU A 192 35.32 24.42 29.18
N GLN A 193 35.09 23.26 28.57
CA GLN A 193 36.01 22.12 28.65
C GLN A 193 36.51 21.59 27.30
N VAL A 194 36.31 22.29 26.18
CA VAL A 194 36.96 21.95 24.90
C VAL A 194 37.29 23.22 24.11
N PRO A 195 38.45 23.32 23.41
CA PRO A 195 38.79 24.47 22.57
C PRO A 195 37.88 24.66 21.34
N GLU A 196 37.03 23.68 21.02
CA GLU A 196 36.06 23.73 19.93
C GLU A 196 34.70 24.17 20.48
N PHE A 197 34.18 25.27 19.94
CA PHE A 197 32.84 25.82 20.21
C PHE A 197 31.74 24.76 20.01
N GLN A 198 31.43 23.99 21.06
CA GLN A 198 30.29 23.07 21.07
C GLN A 198 29.17 23.69 21.91
N SER A 199 28.01 23.97 21.30
CA SER A 199 26.81 24.40 22.01
C SER A 199 26.29 23.27 22.91
N GLY A 200 26.39 23.47 24.23
CA GLY A 200 25.84 22.58 25.24
C GLY A 200 24.42 22.99 25.64
N LEU A 201 23.60 21.98 26.00
CA LEU A 201 22.30 22.14 26.63
C LEU A 201 22.37 21.60 28.06
N PHE A 202 22.10 22.44 29.05
CA PHE A 202 21.93 21.98 30.43
C PHE A 202 20.45 21.74 30.70
N VAL A 203 20.12 20.60 31.29
CA VAL A 203 18.75 20.29 31.74
C VAL A 203 18.80 20.06 33.25
N PHE A 204 18.07 20.86 34.01
CA PHE A 204 17.99 20.81 35.46
C PHE A 204 16.68 20.17 35.87
N THR A 205 16.74 19.16 36.74
CA THR A 205 15.55 18.59 37.37
C THR A 205 15.64 18.75 38.88
N PRO A 206 14.66 19.43 39.52
CA PRO A 206 14.66 19.65 40.96
C PRO A 206 14.38 18.35 41.71
N VAL A 207 15.03 18.18 42.86
CA VAL A 207 14.79 17.07 43.79
C VAL A 207 14.34 17.67 45.11
N PHE A 208 13.17 17.26 45.57
CA PHE A 208 12.58 17.70 46.84
C PHE A 208 12.68 16.60 47.90
N HIS A 209 12.61 16.95 49.17
CA HIS A 209 12.54 15.95 50.26
C HIS A 209 11.18 15.25 50.26
N ASN A 210 10.10 16.01 50.04
CA ASN A 210 8.74 15.50 49.95
C ASN A 210 8.14 15.78 48.55
N LYS A 211 7.36 14.83 48.02
CA LYS A 211 6.71 14.96 46.70
C LYS A 211 5.76 16.15 46.69
N LEU A 212 5.95 17.05 45.73
CA LEU A 212 5.05 18.17 45.48
C LEU A 212 3.85 17.70 44.67
N THR A 213 2.64 18.04 45.11
CA THR A 213 1.37 17.72 44.44
C THR A 213 0.86 18.84 43.53
N GLN A 214 1.43 20.05 43.59
CA GLN A 214 1.05 21.22 42.76
C GLN A 214 2.27 22.14 42.47
N SER A 215 2.17 22.95 41.41
CA SER A 215 3.16 23.99 41.08
C SER A 215 3.19 25.10 42.15
N LEU A 216 4.38 25.55 42.51
CA LEU A 216 4.60 26.47 43.63
C LEU A 216 4.45 27.94 43.20
N THR A 217 3.65 28.71 43.95
CA THR A 217 3.53 30.19 43.80
C THR A 217 4.71 30.95 44.41
N GLN A 218 5.43 30.36 45.37
CA GLN A 218 6.65 30.89 46.00
C GLN A 218 7.78 29.85 46.00
N LEU A 219 9.05 30.31 46.02
CA LEU A 219 10.21 29.44 46.08
C LEU A 219 10.28 28.68 47.41
N ASP A 220 10.00 27.37 47.40
CA ASP A 220 10.15 26.50 48.58
C ASP A 220 11.57 25.92 48.66
N LEU A 221 12.50 26.76 49.12
CA LEU A 221 13.88 26.33 49.42
C LEU A 221 13.97 25.45 50.69
N GLY A 222 12.90 25.36 51.47
CA GLY A 222 12.86 24.52 52.67
C GLY A 222 12.77 23.03 52.31
N ASN A 223 11.95 22.71 51.31
CA ASN A 223 11.75 21.34 50.83
C ASN A 223 12.74 20.92 49.73
N LEU A 224 13.48 21.85 49.11
CA LEU A 224 14.45 21.51 48.06
C LEU A 224 15.69 20.80 48.62
N LYS A 225 16.01 19.62 48.06
CA LYS A 225 17.22 18.84 48.36
C LYS A 225 18.39 19.20 47.45
N GLY A 226 18.10 19.49 46.19
CA GLY A 226 19.11 19.83 45.18
C GLY A 226 18.57 19.67 43.77
N PHE A 227 19.49 19.54 42.81
CA PHE A 227 19.18 19.31 41.40
C PHE A 227 20.02 18.17 40.85
N THR A 228 19.40 17.41 39.97
CA THR A 228 20.16 16.63 38.99
C THR A 228 20.31 17.46 37.72
N LEU A 229 21.47 17.38 37.09
CA LEU A 229 21.77 18.13 35.88
C LEU A 229 22.36 17.20 34.82
N GLY A 230 21.85 17.28 33.60
CA GLY A 230 22.45 16.66 32.43
C GLY A 230 23.06 17.71 31.50
N VAL A 231 24.29 17.48 31.06
CA VAL A 231 24.98 18.27 30.03
C VAL A 231 24.92 17.51 28.72
N PHE A 232 24.22 18.06 27.72
CA PHE A 232 24.01 17.41 26.44
C PHE A 232 24.58 18.20 25.26
N LYS A 233 25.13 17.50 24.29
CA LYS A 233 25.65 18.08 23.04
C LYS A 233 24.57 18.15 21.97
N LEU A 234 24.14 19.35 21.59
CA LEU A 234 23.08 19.54 20.58
C LEU A 234 23.45 18.96 19.21
N SER A 235 24.73 19.07 18.80
CA SER A 235 25.24 18.47 17.56
C SER A 235 25.07 16.95 17.55
N SER A 236 25.44 16.28 18.65
CA SER A 236 25.32 14.83 18.78
C SER A 236 23.86 14.36 18.89
N ILE A 237 22.99 15.13 19.59
CA ILE A 237 21.55 14.82 19.65
C ILE A 237 20.95 14.83 18.25
N THR A 238 21.15 15.93 17.52
CA THR A 238 20.51 16.15 16.22
C THR A 238 21.06 15.24 15.13
N SER A 239 22.39 15.09 14.99
CA SER A 239 22.96 14.21 13.95
C SER A 239 22.60 12.75 14.17
N ARG A 240 22.43 12.31 15.41
CA ARG A 240 21.96 10.95 15.72
C ARG A 240 20.46 10.80 15.54
N ALA A 241 19.68 11.83 15.87
CA ALA A 241 18.24 11.85 15.63
C ALA A 241 17.91 11.75 14.14
N LEU A 242 18.70 12.43 13.31
CA LEU A 242 18.53 12.52 11.86
C LEU A 242 19.29 11.43 11.09
N GLU A 243 19.88 10.45 11.77
CA GLU A 243 20.73 9.45 11.12
C GLU A 243 19.99 8.61 10.08
N GLN A 244 18.72 8.27 10.34
CA GLN A 244 17.88 7.54 9.40
C GLN A 244 17.39 8.42 8.24
N GLN A 245 17.45 9.74 8.41
CA GLN A 245 16.93 10.74 7.48
C GLN A 245 18.03 11.51 6.75
N LYS A 246 19.32 11.14 6.91
CA LYS A 246 20.50 11.75 6.25
C LYS A 246 20.41 11.89 4.73
N HIS A 247 19.53 11.14 4.08
CA HIS A 247 19.32 11.17 2.64
C HIS A 247 18.40 12.31 2.18
N LEU A 248 17.64 12.92 3.10
CA LEU A 248 16.75 14.02 2.76
C LEU A 248 17.56 15.31 2.63
N PRO A 249 17.35 16.11 1.57
CA PRO A 249 18.08 17.34 1.35
C PRO A 249 17.47 18.49 2.17
N LEU A 250 17.47 18.34 3.48
CA LEU A 250 16.84 19.26 4.43
C LEU A 250 17.88 19.82 5.41
N ASN A 251 17.75 21.12 5.67
CA ASN A 251 18.49 21.87 6.66
C ASN A 251 17.55 22.18 7.84
N LEU A 252 18.08 22.11 9.06
CA LEU A 252 17.36 22.34 10.30
C LEU A 252 18.00 23.46 11.09
N LEU A 253 17.18 24.35 11.64
CA LEU A 253 17.55 25.41 12.55
C LEU A 253 16.70 25.28 13.82
N LEU A 254 17.35 25.27 14.98
CA LEU A 254 16.72 25.10 16.29
C LEU A 254 16.81 26.41 17.08
N PHE A 255 15.66 26.86 17.60
CA PHE A 255 15.51 28.06 18.39
C PHE A 255 14.85 27.76 19.73
N ASN A 256 15.13 28.61 20.72
CA ASN A 256 14.61 28.51 22.10
C ASN A 256 13.43 29.42 22.43
N SER A 257 12.80 29.95 21.40
CA SER A 257 11.62 30.80 21.46
C SER A 257 10.76 30.51 20.22
N SER A 258 9.45 30.74 20.33
CA SER A 258 8.52 30.70 19.18
C SER A 258 8.80 31.81 18.15
N HIS A 259 9.66 32.78 18.47
CA HIS A 259 10.16 33.76 17.53
C HIS A 259 11.65 33.53 17.25
N ALA A 260 11.95 33.11 16.03
CA ALA A 260 13.32 32.98 15.52
C ALA A 260 14.02 34.35 15.45
N SER A 261 15.08 34.50 16.22
CA SER A 261 15.96 35.67 16.26
C SER A 261 17.40 35.22 16.48
N ALA A 262 18.36 36.13 16.32
CA ALA A 262 19.76 35.85 16.64
C ALA A 262 19.93 35.42 18.12
N ASP A 263 19.18 36.04 19.02
CA ASP A 263 19.24 35.76 20.46
C ASP A 263 18.58 34.42 20.85
N SER A 264 17.62 33.93 20.04
CA SER A 264 16.94 32.66 20.30
C SER A 264 17.56 31.47 19.58
N PHE A 265 18.48 31.70 18.64
CA PHE A 265 19.15 30.64 17.88
C PHE A 265 20.05 29.77 18.77
N LEU A 266 19.91 28.46 18.67
CA LEU A 266 20.70 27.50 19.43
C LEU A 266 21.68 26.73 18.55
N TYR A 267 21.20 26.26 17.40
CA TYR A 267 21.92 25.27 16.61
C TYR A 267 21.35 25.12 15.19
N GLY A 268 22.22 24.92 14.20
CA GLY A 268 21.89 24.59 12.81
C GLY A 268 22.56 23.31 12.35
N HIS A 269 21.86 22.53 11.53
CA HIS A 269 22.34 21.31 10.89
C HIS A 269 21.95 21.32 9.41
N ASP A 270 22.92 21.18 8.51
CA ASP A 270 22.63 21.11 7.08
C ASP A 270 22.54 19.68 6.53
N SER A 271 22.04 19.52 5.31
CA SER A 271 21.88 18.21 4.64
C SER A 271 23.20 17.45 4.45
N LYS A 272 24.35 18.14 4.54
CA LYS A 272 25.69 17.56 4.41
C LYS A 272 26.28 17.15 5.76
N GLY A 273 25.51 17.30 6.84
CA GLY A 273 25.93 16.99 8.21
C GLY A 273 26.86 18.04 8.81
N ARG A 274 26.95 19.25 8.23
CA ARG A 274 27.71 20.36 8.81
C ARG A 274 26.88 21.00 9.92
N HIS A 275 27.59 21.39 10.97
CA HIS A 275 27.04 22.05 12.14
C HIS A 275 27.27 23.56 12.04
N GLN A 276 26.24 24.34 12.31
CA GLN A 276 26.34 25.79 12.36
C GLN A 276 25.87 26.30 13.71
N PHE A 277 26.71 27.13 14.34
CA PHE A 277 26.46 27.65 15.67
C PHE A 277 26.22 29.16 15.67
N GLU A 278 26.55 29.88 14.61
CA GLU A 278 26.24 31.31 14.51
C GLU A 278 25.01 31.54 13.66
N PHE A 279 24.18 32.49 14.06
CA PHE A 279 23.01 32.89 13.29
C PHE A 279 23.41 33.94 12.26
N GLU A 280 23.19 33.67 10.97
CA GLU A 280 23.31 34.65 9.90
C GLU A 280 21.92 35.08 9.44
N SER A 281 21.70 36.38 9.20
CA SER A 281 20.38 36.91 8.84
C SER A 281 19.82 36.34 7.52
N ASN A 282 20.69 35.87 6.64
CA ASN A 282 20.33 35.17 5.39
C ASN A 282 19.66 33.79 5.65
N MET A 283 19.85 33.19 6.83
CA MET A 283 19.32 31.87 7.15
C MET A 283 17.79 31.83 7.18
N LEU A 284 17.15 32.97 7.42
CA LEU A 284 15.69 33.13 7.41
C LEU A 284 15.15 33.76 6.11
N GLU A 285 15.93 33.81 5.02
CA GLU A 285 15.48 34.38 3.74
C GLU A 285 14.07 33.91 3.33
N THR A 286 13.23 34.88 2.94
CA THR A 286 11.78 34.75 2.71
C THR A 286 11.41 34.08 1.39
N ARG A 287 12.37 33.77 0.52
CA ARG A 287 12.11 33.20 -0.81
C ARG A 287 12.17 31.67 -0.88
N SER A 288 12.59 31.00 0.19
CA SER A 288 12.62 29.54 0.28
C SER A 288 11.35 28.99 0.92
N LEU A 289 10.97 27.75 0.61
CA LEU A 289 9.99 27.00 1.42
C LEU A 289 10.49 26.90 2.87
N ILE A 290 9.62 27.18 3.84
CA ILE A 290 9.95 27.13 5.26
C ILE A 290 8.85 26.31 5.94
N TYR A 291 9.25 25.28 6.68
CA TYR A 291 8.39 24.57 7.61
C TYR A 291 8.78 24.96 9.04
N GLN A 292 7.78 25.25 9.87
CA GLN A 292 7.97 25.67 11.26
C GLN A 292 7.19 24.72 12.17
N HIS A 293 7.87 24.20 13.18
CA HIS A 293 7.27 23.33 14.19
C HIS A 293 7.62 23.85 15.58
N ASP A 294 6.60 24.24 16.33
CA ASP A 294 6.73 24.76 17.69
C ASP A 294 6.30 23.70 18.70
N PHE A 295 7.10 23.47 19.75
CA PHE A 295 6.78 22.54 20.82
C PHE A 295 7.28 23.01 22.18
N ASN A 296 6.67 22.50 23.24
CA ASN A 296 6.99 22.87 24.61
C ASN A 296 7.67 21.73 25.32
N LEU A 297 8.94 21.91 25.68
CA LEU A 297 9.73 20.87 26.31
C LEU A 297 10.71 21.49 27.31
N MET A 298 10.90 20.82 28.45
CA MET A 298 11.82 21.27 29.51
C MET A 298 11.61 22.75 29.90
N GLY A 299 10.36 23.17 30.08
CA GLY A 299 10.02 24.53 30.51
C GLY A 299 10.32 25.64 29.51
N ARG A 300 10.55 25.32 28.23
CA ARG A 300 10.81 26.28 27.14
C ARG A 300 9.92 26.04 25.93
N HIS A 301 9.70 27.12 25.18
CA HIS A 301 9.12 27.09 23.84
C HIS A 301 10.24 26.87 22.84
N TRP A 302 10.21 25.76 22.13
CA TRP A 302 11.17 25.43 21.08
C TRP A 302 10.55 25.69 19.74
N GLN A 303 11.36 26.15 18.79
CA GLN A 303 10.96 26.27 17.40
C GLN A 303 12.00 25.56 16.54
N VAL A 304 11.54 24.62 15.73
CA VAL A 304 12.33 23.95 14.70
C VAL A 304 11.92 24.51 13.35
N ILE A 305 12.88 25.11 12.66
CA ILE A 305 12.70 25.62 11.30
C ILE A 305 13.42 24.69 10.35
N ILE A 306 12.70 24.15 9.37
CA ILE A 306 13.24 23.25 8.35
C ILE A 306 13.15 23.92 7.00
N LYS A 307 14.23 23.81 6.24
CA LYS A 307 14.36 24.39 4.90
C LYS A 307 14.94 23.34 3.94
N PRO A 308 14.53 23.34 2.67
CA PRO A 308 15.17 22.49 1.68
C PRO A 308 16.56 23.03 1.33
N GLU A 309 17.45 22.14 0.90
CA GLU A 309 18.69 22.52 0.23
C GLU A 309 18.37 23.32 -1.05
N ALA A 310 19.23 24.27 -1.40
CA ALA A 310 19.04 25.12 -2.58
C ALA A 310 18.82 24.29 -3.85
N GLY A 311 17.76 24.60 -4.60
CA GLY A 311 17.41 23.88 -5.84
C GLY A 311 16.63 22.58 -5.62
N LYS A 312 16.43 22.12 -4.38
CA LYS A 312 15.60 20.96 -4.04
C LYS A 312 14.20 21.42 -3.67
N TYR A 313 13.20 20.61 -4.02
CA TYR A 313 11.78 20.98 -3.95
C TYR A 313 11.42 22.25 -4.75
N SER A 314 12.31 22.67 -5.67
CA SER A 314 12.11 23.80 -6.57
C SER A 314 12.50 23.40 -7.99
N ALA A 315 11.54 23.13 -8.86
CA ALA A 315 11.70 23.28 -10.30
C ALA A 315 10.34 23.20 -10.98
N LEU A 316 10.05 24.18 -11.85
CA LEU A 316 9.19 23.94 -12.99
C LEU A 316 9.79 22.77 -13.77
N SER A 317 9.09 21.64 -13.87
CA SER A 317 9.60 20.54 -14.68
C SER A 317 9.71 21.00 -16.14
N LEU A 318 10.87 20.79 -16.78
CA LEU A 318 11.08 21.03 -18.21
C LEU A 318 9.98 20.38 -19.07
N ASN A 319 9.45 19.26 -18.57
CA ASN A 319 8.32 18.53 -19.15
C ASN A 319 7.06 19.40 -19.35
N LEU A 320 6.75 20.31 -18.42
CA LEU A 320 5.56 21.17 -18.54
C LEU A 320 5.72 22.28 -19.59
N MET A 321 6.96 22.73 -19.83
CA MET A 321 7.23 23.66 -20.93
C MET A 321 6.99 22.97 -22.29
N PHE A 322 7.33 21.70 -22.42
CA PHE A 322 7.00 20.92 -23.62
C PHE A 322 5.49 20.75 -23.79
N VAL A 323 4.73 20.46 -22.72
CA VAL A 323 3.26 20.36 -22.80
C VAL A 323 2.64 21.66 -23.32
N PHE A 324 3.12 22.81 -22.83
CA PHE A 324 2.68 24.12 -23.31
C PHE A 324 3.00 24.34 -24.80
N MET A 325 4.24 24.06 -25.21
CA MET A 325 4.70 24.24 -26.59
C MET A 325 3.98 23.30 -27.57
N PHE A 326 3.79 22.03 -27.20
CA PHE A 326 3.04 21.06 -28.01
C PHE A 326 1.56 21.43 -28.10
N GLY A 327 0.94 21.86 -27.01
CA GLY A 327 -0.46 22.31 -27.01
C GLY A 327 -0.68 23.53 -27.90
N LEU A 328 0.26 24.49 -27.88
CA LEU A 328 0.28 25.63 -28.80
C LEU A 328 0.44 25.16 -30.26
N GLY A 329 1.38 24.26 -30.53
CA GLY A 329 1.61 23.68 -31.85
C GLY A 329 0.36 23.00 -32.42
N ILE A 330 -0.32 22.18 -31.60
CA ILE A 330 -1.57 21.51 -31.97
C ILE A 330 -2.66 22.54 -32.25
N SER A 331 -2.80 23.57 -31.40
CA SER A 331 -3.82 24.62 -31.57
C SER A 331 -3.64 25.39 -32.88
N ILE A 332 -2.40 25.72 -33.22
CA ILE A 332 -2.04 26.37 -34.50
C ILE A 332 -2.31 25.43 -35.67
N TYR A 333 -1.93 24.16 -35.56
CA TYR A 333 -2.14 23.16 -36.62
C TYR A 333 -3.62 22.91 -36.92
N VAL A 334 -4.46 22.81 -35.88
CA VAL A 334 -5.92 22.64 -36.02
C VAL A 334 -6.54 23.90 -36.65
N ALA A 335 -6.14 25.10 -36.19
CA ALA A 335 -6.60 26.35 -36.81
C ALA A 335 -6.21 26.43 -38.30
N TRP A 336 -5.00 25.97 -38.65
CA TRP A 336 -4.54 25.89 -40.04
C TRP A 336 -5.39 24.91 -40.88
N LEU A 337 -5.69 23.72 -40.35
CA LEU A 337 -6.58 22.74 -41.02
C LEU A 337 -7.98 23.31 -41.26
N VAL A 338 -8.57 23.96 -40.25
CA VAL A 338 -9.89 24.59 -40.38
C VAL A 338 -9.86 25.71 -41.44
N SER A 339 -8.78 26.50 -41.47
CA SER A 339 -8.59 27.53 -42.51
C SER A 339 -8.52 26.93 -43.91
N ARG A 340 -7.81 25.81 -44.08
CA ARG A 340 -7.68 25.11 -45.36
C ARG A 340 -9.03 24.58 -45.87
N VAL A 341 -9.83 23.96 -45.00
CA VAL A 341 -11.17 23.46 -45.35
C VAL A 341 -12.10 24.61 -45.72
N ARG A 342 -12.09 25.71 -44.96
CA ARG A 342 -12.93 26.89 -45.24
C ARG A 342 -12.60 27.53 -46.59
N LYS A 343 -11.33 27.64 -46.95
CA LYS A 343 -10.93 28.15 -48.27
C LYS A 343 -11.49 27.30 -49.41
N LYS A 344 -11.51 25.96 -49.24
CA LYS A 344 -12.06 25.03 -50.24
C LYS A 344 -13.58 25.20 -50.41
N GLN A 345 -14.32 25.27 -49.31
CA GLN A 345 -15.77 25.42 -49.33
C GLN A 345 -16.25 26.73 -49.99
N ILE A 346 -15.51 27.83 -49.78
CA ILE A 346 -15.86 29.12 -50.41
C ILE A 346 -15.67 29.04 -51.94
N ALA A 347 -14.61 28.37 -52.42
CA ALA A 347 -14.35 28.21 -53.85
C ALA A 347 -15.39 27.31 -54.56
N GLU A 348 -15.83 26.23 -53.91
CA GLU A 348 -16.83 25.31 -54.46
C GLU A 348 -18.23 25.95 -54.57
N ALA A 349 -18.60 26.81 -53.62
CA ALA A 349 -19.88 27.52 -53.65
C ALA A 349 -19.99 28.56 -54.78
N GLU A 350 -18.88 29.15 -55.20
CA GLU A 350 -18.83 30.10 -56.32
C GLU A 350 -19.00 29.41 -57.68
N LEU A 351 -18.41 28.22 -57.83
CA LEU A 351 -18.48 27.40 -59.04
C LEU A 351 -19.92 26.90 -59.30
N LEU A 352 -20.61 26.45 -58.26
CA LEU A 352 -21.96 25.85 -58.37
C LEU A 352 -23.04 26.85 -58.82
N SER A 353 -22.87 28.15 -58.55
CA SER A 353 -23.84 29.19 -58.93
C SER A 353 -23.81 29.53 -60.42
N GLN A 354 -22.68 29.28 -61.09
CA GLN A 354 -22.50 29.53 -62.52
C GLN A 354 -23.12 28.43 -63.40
N GLU A 355 -23.18 27.20 -62.90
CA GLU A 355 -23.65 26.04 -63.66
C GLU A 355 -25.18 25.96 -63.76
N MET A 356 -25.93 26.53 -62.80
CA MET A 356 -27.40 26.46 -62.77
C MET A 356 -28.11 27.35 -63.81
N THR A 357 -27.47 28.38 -64.36
CA THR A 357 -28.16 29.34 -65.27
C THR A 357 -28.15 28.91 -66.74
N THR A 358 -27.23 28.02 -67.12
CA THR A 358 -27.00 27.58 -68.50
C THR A 358 -27.79 26.33 -68.90
N ALA A 359 -28.35 25.59 -67.93
CA ALA A 359 -29.00 24.29 -68.16
C ALA A 359 -30.46 24.37 -68.66
N GLN A 360 -31.12 25.53 -68.57
CA GLN A 360 -32.59 25.63 -68.72
C GLN A 360 -33.11 25.72 -70.18
N LEU A 361 -32.26 25.91 -71.20
CA LEU A 361 -32.68 26.24 -72.58
C LEU A 361 -32.53 25.11 -73.63
N ILE A 362 -31.95 23.96 -73.27
CA ILE A 362 -31.57 22.90 -74.24
C ILE A 362 -32.55 21.71 -74.26
N LEU A 363 -33.49 21.62 -73.31
CA LEU A 363 -34.14 20.36 -72.96
C LEU A 363 -35.31 19.89 -73.88
N ASN A 364 -36.01 20.77 -74.60
CA ASN A 364 -37.36 20.41 -75.12
C ASN A 364 -37.45 19.62 -76.44
N ASN A 365 -36.35 19.18 -77.07
CA ASN A 365 -36.40 18.42 -78.34
C ASN A 365 -35.57 17.12 -78.32
N LYS A 366 -35.04 16.72 -77.16
CA LYS A 366 -34.05 15.65 -77.00
C LYS A 366 -34.66 14.37 -76.37
N ASP A 367 -35.96 14.41 -76.06
CA ASP A 367 -36.58 13.59 -75.01
C ASP A 367 -36.73 12.09 -75.32
N THR A 368 -37.00 11.64 -76.54
CA THR A 368 -37.42 10.22 -76.73
C THR A 368 -36.26 9.22 -76.84
N THR A 369 -35.18 9.56 -77.55
CA THR A 369 -33.95 8.72 -77.61
C THR A 369 -33.18 8.79 -76.30
N LEU A 370 -33.07 9.99 -75.69
CA LEU A 370 -32.51 10.13 -74.35
C LEU A 370 -33.34 9.41 -73.30
N MET A 371 -34.67 9.37 -73.38
CA MET A 371 -35.48 8.60 -72.43
C MET A 371 -35.14 7.11 -72.47
N ARG A 372 -34.94 6.51 -73.66
CA ARG A 372 -34.55 5.08 -73.75
C ARG A 372 -33.17 4.83 -73.15
N GLN A 373 -32.18 5.63 -73.51
CA GLN A 373 -30.83 5.53 -72.94
C GLN A 373 -30.81 5.84 -71.44
N ASN A 374 -31.51 6.88 -70.98
CA ASN A 374 -31.63 7.22 -69.56
C ASN A 374 -32.36 6.13 -68.77
N ASN A 375 -33.40 5.52 -69.32
CA ASN A 375 -34.08 4.40 -68.67
C ASN A 375 -33.15 3.19 -68.51
N ALA A 376 -32.36 2.88 -69.54
CA ALA A 376 -31.34 1.83 -69.47
C ALA A 376 -30.27 2.14 -68.41
N LEU A 377 -29.72 3.36 -68.38
CA LEU A 377 -28.75 3.75 -67.35
C LEU A 377 -29.37 3.77 -65.94
N THR A 378 -30.65 4.13 -65.81
CA THR A 378 -31.38 4.08 -64.52
C THR A 378 -31.57 2.65 -64.04
N HIS A 379 -31.92 1.72 -64.94
CA HIS A 379 -31.99 0.29 -64.65
C HIS A 379 -30.64 -0.23 -64.15
N LEU A 380 -29.55 0.06 -64.87
CA LEU A 380 -28.20 -0.36 -64.48
C LEU A 380 -27.76 0.24 -63.13
N THR A 381 -28.20 1.48 -62.82
CA THR A 381 -27.94 2.08 -61.51
C THR A 381 -28.61 1.29 -60.36
N GLN A 382 -29.80 0.74 -60.59
CA GLN A 382 -30.49 -0.10 -59.60
C GLN A 382 -29.85 -1.49 -59.52
N SER A 383 -29.57 -2.09 -60.67
CA SER A 383 -28.97 -3.42 -60.80
C SER A 383 -27.59 -3.53 -60.13
N ILE A 384 -26.71 -2.53 -60.29
CA ILE A 384 -25.38 -2.50 -59.63
C ILE A 384 -25.46 -2.52 -58.10
N ASN A 385 -26.53 -1.95 -57.53
CA ASN A 385 -26.73 -2.00 -56.08
C ASN A 385 -27.30 -3.36 -55.64
N GLN A 386 -28.09 -4.01 -56.50
CA GLN A 386 -28.68 -5.32 -56.23
C GLN A 386 -27.63 -6.45 -56.29
N PHE A 387 -26.73 -6.43 -57.28
CA PHE A 387 -25.70 -7.45 -57.50
C PHE A 387 -24.33 -7.07 -56.90
N SER A 388 -24.32 -6.30 -55.81
CA SER A 388 -23.08 -5.84 -55.16
C SER A 388 -22.18 -6.96 -54.63
N GLU A 389 -22.65 -8.21 -54.60
CA GLU A 389 -21.89 -9.38 -54.14
C GLU A 389 -21.22 -10.16 -55.29
N SER A 390 -21.69 -10.00 -56.54
CA SER A 390 -21.23 -10.77 -57.70
C SER A 390 -20.95 -9.87 -58.91
N LEU A 391 -19.69 -9.82 -59.31
CA LEU A 391 -19.29 -9.09 -60.52
C LEU A 391 -19.84 -9.76 -61.79
N SER A 392 -19.95 -11.09 -61.82
CA SER A 392 -20.46 -11.82 -63.00
C SER A 392 -21.90 -11.45 -63.31
N GLU A 393 -22.78 -11.50 -62.31
CA GLU A 393 -24.20 -11.17 -62.46
C GLU A 393 -24.41 -9.69 -62.86
N SER A 394 -23.58 -8.80 -62.31
CA SER A 394 -23.59 -7.38 -62.71
C SER A 394 -23.15 -7.19 -64.17
N LEU A 395 -22.15 -7.94 -64.64
CA LEU A 395 -21.65 -7.81 -66.01
C LEU A 395 -22.65 -8.36 -67.02
N GLU A 396 -23.29 -9.49 -66.74
CA GLU A 396 -24.33 -10.09 -67.58
C GLU A 396 -25.48 -9.08 -67.82
N ASP A 397 -26.01 -8.47 -66.75
CA ASP A 397 -27.08 -7.48 -66.89
C ASP A 397 -26.64 -6.21 -67.67
N ILE A 398 -25.40 -5.76 -67.45
CA ILE A 398 -24.87 -4.56 -68.12
C ILE A 398 -24.67 -4.81 -69.61
N THR A 399 -24.06 -5.92 -70.02
CA THR A 399 -23.81 -6.21 -71.44
C THR A 399 -25.12 -6.51 -72.18
N GLU A 400 -26.06 -7.23 -71.57
CA GLU A 400 -27.39 -7.49 -72.13
C GLU A 400 -28.16 -6.17 -72.32
N THR A 401 -28.28 -5.36 -71.27
CA THR A 401 -28.98 -4.06 -71.33
C THR A 401 -28.35 -3.15 -72.38
N ALA A 402 -27.01 -3.10 -72.45
CA ALA A 402 -26.29 -2.30 -73.44
C ALA A 402 -26.57 -2.76 -74.87
N SER A 403 -26.55 -4.08 -75.11
CA SER A 403 -26.78 -4.68 -76.43
C SER A 403 -28.21 -4.43 -76.91
N VAL A 404 -29.20 -4.62 -76.04
CA VAL A 404 -30.63 -4.37 -76.33
C VAL A 404 -30.88 -2.88 -76.59
N THR A 405 -30.30 -1.99 -75.78
CA THR A 405 -30.52 -0.54 -75.90
C THR A 405 -29.89 0.05 -77.16
N LEU A 406 -28.71 -0.45 -77.53
CA LEU A 406 -28.03 -0.07 -78.77
C LEU A 406 -28.56 -0.83 -79.99
N ASN A 407 -29.34 -1.91 -79.81
CA ASN A 407 -29.70 -2.85 -80.87
C ASN A 407 -28.44 -3.29 -81.66
N ALA A 408 -27.38 -3.65 -80.94
CA ALA A 408 -26.10 -4.10 -81.50
C ALA A 408 -26.05 -5.64 -81.54
N GLY A 409 -25.18 -6.21 -82.39
CA GLY A 409 -25.05 -7.66 -82.53
C GLY A 409 -24.56 -8.33 -81.25
N SER A 410 -23.57 -7.72 -80.59
CA SER A 410 -23.10 -8.16 -79.28
C SER A 410 -22.43 -7.04 -78.49
N VAL A 411 -22.35 -7.21 -77.17
CA VAL A 411 -21.60 -6.35 -76.25
C VAL A 411 -20.75 -7.23 -75.34
N SER A 412 -19.52 -6.83 -75.09
CA SER A 412 -18.59 -7.60 -74.26
C SER A 412 -17.73 -6.73 -73.36
N ALA A 413 -17.42 -7.27 -72.18
CA ALA A 413 -16.59 -6.64 -71.15
C ALA A 413 -15.30 -7.45 -70.95
N TRP A 414 -14.17 -6.79 -71.15
CA TRP A 414 -12.84 -7.39 -71.12
C TRP A 414 -11.97 -6.70 -70.08
N PHE A 415 -11.22 -7.45 -69.27
CA PHE A 415 -10.36 -6.92 -68.22
C PHE A 415 -8.91 -7.33 -68.42
N PHE A 416 -7.98 -6.41 -68.17
CA PHE A 416 -6.55 -6.69 -68.21
C PHE A 416 -6.13 -7.47 -66.97
N ASN A 417 -5.17 -8.38 -67.14
CA ASN A 417 -4.39 -8.89 -66.02
C ASN A 417 -3.44 -7.79 -65.46
N ASP A 418 -2.84 -8.03 -64.29
CA ASP A 418 -2.02 -7.03 -63.60
C ASP A 418 -0.87 -6.46 -64.46
N ASP A 419 -0.25 -7.31 -65.30
CA ASP A 419 0.85 -6.92 -66.19
C ASP A 419 0.38 -6.31 -67.53
N LYS A 420 -0.93 -6.23 -67.77
CA LYS A 420 -1.58 -5.73 -69.00
C LYS A 420 -1.15 -6.43 -70.30
N LYS A 421 -0.65 -7.65 -70.20
CA LYS A 421 -0.21 -8.48 -71.35
C LYS A 421 -1.33 -9.36 -71.90
N ILE A 422 -2.33 -9.62 -71.07
CA ILE A 422 -3.49 -10.46 -71.40
C ILE A 422 -4.74 -9.66 -71.08
N ILE A 423 -5.74 -9.73 -71.95
CA ILE A 423 -7.09 -9.26 -71.66
C ILE A 423 -8.06 -10.43 -71.74
N GLN A 424 -8.85 -10.63 -70.68
CA GLN A 424 -9.78 -11.74 -70.54
C GLN A 424 -11.22 -11.22 -70.69
N CYS A 425 -12.04 -11.96 -71.42
CA CYS A 425 -13.48 -11.72 -71.53
C CYS A 425 -14.18 -12.26 -70.30
N PHE A 426 -14.71 -11.35 -69.49
CA PHE A 426 -15.51 -11.73 -68.33
C PHE A 426 -16.97 -11.95 -68.71
N ASP A 427 -17.47 -11.23 -69.70
CA ASP A 427 -18.78 -11.47 -70.29
C ASP A 427 -18.88 -10.98 -71.74
N TYR A 428 -19.62 -11.70 -72.56
CA TYR A 428 -19.97 -11.40 -73.96
C TYR A 428 -21.42 -11.81 -74.18
N TYR A 429 -22.28 -10.86 -74.49
CA TYR A 429 -23.69 -11.10 -74.78
C TYR A 429 -23.96 -11.04 -76.29
N ASP A 430 -24.49 -12.12 -76.85
CA ASP A 430 -24.97 -12.19 -78.24
C ASP A 430 -26.48 -11.89 -78.30
N LEU A 431 -26.89 -10.81 -78.98
CA LEU A 431 -28.29 -10.43 -79.10
C LEU A 431 -29.10 -11.39 -79.99
N THR A 432 -28.45 -12.04 -80.97
CA THR A 432 -29.10 -12.95 -81.92
C THR A 432 -29.46 -14.27 -81.24
N ASN A 433 -28.51 -14.83 -80.51
CA ASN A 433 -28.67 -16.12 -79.82
C ASN A 433 -29.23 -15.98 -78.40
N LYS A 434 -29.19 -14.75 -77.82
CA LYS A 434 -29.54 -14.45 -76.42
C LYS A 434 -28.75 -15.30 -75.44
N GLU A 435 -27.44 -15.37 -75.64
CA GLU A 435 -26.52 -16.16 -74.82
C GLU A 435 -25.36 -15.32 -74.30
N HIS A 436 -24.90 -15.66 -73.10
CA HIS A 436 -23.68 -15.13 -72.48
C HIS A 436 -22.52 -16.11 -72.66
N LEU A 437 -21.37 -15.58 -73.06
CA LEU A 437 -20.13 -16.33 -73.24
C LEU A 437 -19.02 -15.66 -72.43
N SER A 438 -18.09 -16.43 -71.89
CA SER A 438 -16.96 -15.91 -71.11
C SER A 438 -15.73 -16.81 -71.24
N GLY A 439 -14.58 -16.35 -70.73
CA GLY A 439 -13.34 -17.12 -70.67
C GLY A 439 -12.45 -17.06 -71.91
N PHE A 440 -12.76 -16.17 -72.86
CA PHE A 440 -11.86 -15.89 -73.99
C PHE A 440 -10.68 -15.01 -73.54
N GLU A 441 -9.50 -15.24 -74.11
CA GLU A 441 -8.31 -14.45 -73.79
C GLU A 441 -7.67 -13.93 -75.08
N MET A 442 -7.17 -12.69 -75.04
CA MET A 442 -6.32 -12.15 -76.09
C MET A 442 -4.98 -11.73 -75.50
N HIS A 443 -3.91 -12.05 -76.23
CA HIS A 443 -2.54 -11.73 -75.84
C HIS A 443 -2.02 -10.51 -76.62
N ALA A 444 -1.43 -9.56 -75.90
CA ALA A 444 -0.90 -8.33 -76.48
C ALA A 444 0.18 -8.56 -77.55
N GLU A 445 0.90 -9.68 -77.47
CA GLU A 445 1.95 -10.06 -78.44
C GLU A 445 1.36 -10.36 -79.83
N ASN A 446 0.12 -10.85 -79.89
CA ASN A 446 -0.55 -11.20 -81.14
C ASN A 446 -1.25 -9.99 -81.77
N TYR A 447 -1.69 -9.03 -80.93
CA TYR A 447 -2.50 -7.88 -81.34
C TYR A 447 -1.95 -6.54 -80.79
N PRO A 448 -0.74 -6.12 -81.20
CA PRO A 448 -0.07 -4.96 -80.63
C PRO A 448 -0.74 -3.62 -80.96
N LEU A 449 -1.37 -3.46 -82.13
CA LEU A 449 -1.99 -2.18 -82.55
C LEU A 449 -3.28 -1.92 -81.77
N PHE A 450 -4.10 -2.95 -81.59
CA PHE A 450 -5.33 -2.92 -80.80
C PHE A 450 -5.04 -2.61 -79.34
N PHE A 451 -4.09 -3.33 -78.73
CA PHE A 451 -3.71 -3.11 -77.33
C PHE A 451 -3.13 -1.71 -77.10
N ASN A 452 -2.26 -1.21 -77.99
CA ASN A 452 -1.68 0.12 -77.85
C ASN A 452 -2.75 1.22 -77.94
N ALA A 453 -3.70 1.11 -78.88
CA ALA A 453 -4.81 2.05 -79.00
C ALA A 453 -5.67 2.09 -77.72
N ILE A 454 -6.04 0.92 -77.18
CA ILE A 454 -6.83 0.85 -75.93
C ILE A 454 -6.03 1.37 -74.73
N LEU A 455 -4.75 1.03 -74.58
CA LEU A 455 -3.92 1.45 -73.45
C LEU A 455 -3.57 2.95 -73.47
N ASN A 456 -3.53 3.58 -74.65
CA ASN A 456 -3.45 5.04 -74.78
C ASN A 456 -4.79 5.73 -74.48
N GLY A 457 -5.85 4.94 -74.27
CA GLY A 457 -7.17 5.42 -73.93
C GLY A 457 -7.97 5.94 -75.12
N GLU A 458 -7.61 5.50 -76.33
CA GLU A 458 -8.34 5.81 -77.55
C GLU A 458 -9.66 5.04 -77.61
N VAL A 459 -10.72 5.70 -78.10
CA VAL A 459 -11.96 5.02 -78.48
C VAL A 459 -11.79 4.54 -79.92
N ILE A 460 -11.90 3.24 -80.13
CA ILE A 460 -11.80 2.63 -81.47
C ILE A 460 -13.20 2.58 -82.06
N VAL A 461 -13.40 3.30 -83.16
CA VAL A 461 -14.65 3.32 -83.92
C VAL A 461 -14.34 2.79 -85.31
N ALA A 462 -14.61 1.51 -85.53
CA ALA A 462 -14.36 0.83 -86.79
C ALA A 462 -15.70 0.47 -87.45
N ASP A 463 -16.15 1.29 -88.40
CA ASP A 463 -17.36 1.02 -89.20
C ASP A 463 -17.18 -0.20 -90.13
N ASP A 464 -15.94 -0.55 -90.43
CA ASP A 464 -15.52 -1.75 -91.16
C ASP A 464 -14.21 -2.26 -90.55
N VAL A 465 -14.28 -3.36 -89.80
CA VAL A 465 -13.17 -3.86 -88.98
C VAL A 465 -11.95 -4.31 -89.80
N LEU A 466 -12.13 -4.64 -91.08
CA LEU A 466 -11.04 -5.04 -91.98
C LEU A 466 -10.31 -3.84 -92.59
N LYS A 467 -10.94 -2.65 -92.57
CA LYS A 467 -10.36 -1.40 -93.11
C LYS A 467 -9.68 -0.54 -92.05
N ASP A 468 -10.07 -0.65 -90.78
CA ASP A 468 -9.40 0.06 -89.69
C ASP A 468 -8.07 -0.61 -89.32
N SER A 469 -6.98 0.16 -89.36
CA SER A 469 -5.62 -0.34 -89.10
C SER A 469 -5.43 -0.91 -87.69
N ARG A 470 -6.26 -0.51 -86.72
CA ARG A 470 -6.16 -0.93 -85.31
C ARG A 470 -6.92 -2.23 -85.03
N THR A 471 -7.87 -2.62 -85.89
CA THR A 471 -8.71 -3.81 -85.69
C THR A 471 -8.41 -4.92 -86.68
N ARG A 472 -7.76 -4.64 -87.82
CA ARG A 472 -7.48 -5.65 -88.85
C ARG A 472 -6.67 -6.85 -88.34
N GLU A 473 -5.79 -6.67 -87.36
CA GLU A 473 -5.02 -7.77 -86.77
C GLU A 473 -5.88 -8.76 -85.98
N LEU A 474 -7.12 -8.42 -85.66
CA LEU A 474 -8.08 -9.29 -84.98
C LEU A 474 -8.80 -10.27 -85.95
N GLU A 475 -8.47 -10.25 -87.25
CA GLU A 475 -9.15 -11.00 -88.31
C GLU A 475 -9.21 -12.52 -88.03
N ASP A 476 -8.06 -13.10 -87.69
CA ASP A 476 -7.86 -14.55 -87.62
C ASP A 476 -8.54 -15.22 -86.40
N ASP A 477 -8.88 -14.47 -85.35
CA ASP A 477 -9.34 -15.03 -84.08
C ASP A 477 -10.66 -14.42 -83.60
N TYR A 478 -10.75 -13.09 -83.46
CA TYR A 478 -11.94 -12.44 -82.90
C TYR A 478 -12.98 -12.14 -83.98
N ILE A 479 -12.59 -11.52 -85.09
CA ILE A 479 -13.51 -11.07 -86.16
C ILE A 479 -14.15 -12.26 -86.86
N THR A 480 -13.36 -13.29 -87.22
CA THR A 480 -13.88 -14.49 -87.88
C THR A 480 -14.75 -15.33 -86.94
N ARG A 481 -14.36 -15.46 -85.66
CA ARG A 481 -15.12 -16.25 -84.67
C ARG A 481 -16.50 -15.66 -84.37
N PHE A 482 -16.59 -14.34 -84.27
CA PHE A 482 -17.82 -13.65 -83.88
C PHE A 482 -18.56 -12.97 -85.06
N ASP A 483 -18.15 -13.22 -86.31
CA ASP A 483 -18.66 -12.58 -87.55
C ASP A 483 -18.84 -11.04 -87.42
N THR A 484 -17.87 -10.38 -86.80
CA THR A 484 -17.93 -8.94 -86.53
C THR A 484 -17.63 -8.15 -87.80
N LYS A 485 -18.53 -7.26 -88.22
CA LYS A 485 -18.32 -6.36 -89.39
C LYS A 485 -17.96 -4.94 -88.98
N SER A 486 -18.50 -4.47 -87.85
CA SER A 486 -18.18 -3.18 -87.26
C SER A 486 -17.97 -3.33 -85.77
N LEU A 487 -17.03 -2.56 -85.22
CA LEU A 487 -16.61 -2.65 -83.82
C LEU A 487 -16.46 -1.25 -83.22
N LEU A 488 -17.08 -1.06 -82.05
CA LEU A 488 -16.89 0.09 -81.19
C LEU A 488 -16.27 -0.38 -79.88
N SER A 489 -15.01 -0.03 -79.63
CA SER A 489 -14.30 -0.41 -78.41
C SER A 489 -13.94 0.82 -77.58
N VAL A 490 -14.41 0.85 -76.34
CA VAL A 490 -14.24 1.96 -75.39
C VAL A 490 -13.43 1.49 -74.18
N PRO A 491 -12.37 2.20 -73.78
CA PRO A 491 -11.55 1.82 -72.64
C PRO A 491 -12.31 1.95 -71.31
N LEU A 492 -12.26 0.89 -70.49
CA LEU A 492 -12.76 0.87 -69.12
C LEU A 492 -11.77 1.58 -68.20
N ARG A 493 -12.20 2.67 -67.56
CA ARG A 493 -11.37 3.45 -66.63
C ARG A 493 -11.85 3.31 -65.20
N TYR A 494 -10.95 2.90 -64.32
CA TYR A 494 -11.17 2.88 -62.87
C TYR A 494 -10.08 3.71 -62.19
N GLN A 495 -10.49 4.70 -61.39
CA GLN A 495 -9.59 5.67 -60.72
C GLN A 495 -8.54 6.30 -61.67
N GLY A 496 -8.95 6.62 -62.90
CA GLY A 496 -8.09 7.22 -63.92
C GLY A 496 -7.16 6.23 -64.65
N LYS A 497 -7.11 4.96 -64.25
CA LYS A 497 -6.32 3.90 -64.90
C LYS A 497 -7.22 3.06 -65.82
N ILE A 498 -6.68 2.67 -66.97
CA ILE A 498 -7.36 1.74 -67.89
C ILE A 498 -7.20 0.32 -67.35
N VAL A 499 -8.33 -0.31 -67.03
CA VAL A 499 -8.44 -1.64 -66.42
C VAL A 499 -9.03 -2.68 -67.38
N GLY A 500 -9.54 -2.25 -68.54
CA GLY A 500 -10.17 -3.13 -69.51
C GLY A 500 -10.73 -2.39 -70.73
N VAL A 501 -11.59 -3.04 -71.50
CA VAL A 501 -12.31 -2.47 -72.64
C VAL A 501 -13.73 -3.03 -72.74
N VAL A 502 -14.68 -2.19 -73.14
CA VAL A 502 -16.03 -2.61 -73.56
C VAL A 502 -16.09 -2.56 -75.06
N SER A 503 -16.47 -3.66 -75.68
CA SER A 503 -16.55 -3.80 -77.13
C SER A 503 -17.98 -4.09 -77.54
N VAL A 504 -18.52 -3.23 -78.40
CA VAL A 504 -19.84 -3.35 -79.03
C VAL A 504 -19.62 -3.73 -80.49
N SER A 505 -20.20 -4.84 -80.93
CA SER A 505 -19.99 -5.40 -82.27
C SER A 505 -21.30 -5.44 -83.05
N GLN A 506 -21.23 -5.21 -84.36
CA GLN A 506 -22.33 -5.45 -85.29
C GLN A 506 -21.98 -6.62 -86.21
N ASN A 507 -22.91 -7.57 -86.32
CA ASN A 507 -22.74 -8.75 -87.15
C ASN A 507 -23.50 -8.57 -88.47
N LYS A 508 -23.09 -9.29 -89.53
CA LYS A 508 -23.72 -9.35 -90.87
C LYS A 508 -23.66 -8.08 -91.73
N THR A 509 -23.73 -6.88 -91.15
CA THR A 509 -23.72 -5.59 -91.90
C THR A 509 -22.76 -4.58 -91.28
N ASN A 510 -22.16 -3.73 -92.12
CA ASN A 510 -21.41 -2.57 -91.62
C ASN A 510 -22.38 -1.55 -90.98
N ARG A 511 -21.99 -1.00 -89.84
CA ARG A 511 -22.71 0.02 -89.06
C ARG A 511 -21.81 1.21 -88.85
N ALA A 512 -22.32 2.40 -89.18
CA ALA A 512 -21.70 3.65 -88.80
C ALA A 512 -22.16 4.03 -87.39
N TRP A 513 -21.22 4.20 -86.46
CA TRP A 513 -21.53 4.52 -85.07
C TRP A 513 -21.78 6.03 -84.88
N SER A 514 -22.94 6.37 -84.31
CA SER A 514 -23.27 7.76 -83.99
C SER A 514 -22.55 8.25 -82.73
N ILE A 515 -22.42 9.57 -82.60
CA ILE A 515 -21.85 10.22 -81.41
C ILE A 515 -22.64 9.84 -80.14
N GLU A 516 -23.96 9.67 -80.25
CA GLU A 516 -24.84 9.27 -79.15
C GLU A 516 -24.57 7.84 -78.68
N GLU A 517 -24.32 6.90 -79.61
CA GLU A 517 -23.98 5.51 -79.28
C GLU A 517 -22.57 5.39 -78.70
N ILE A 518 -21.62 6.20 -79.18
CA ILE A 518 -20.27 6.31 -78.60
C ILE A 518 -20.37 6.82 -77.16
N HIS A 519 -21.16 7.88 -76.90
CA HIS A 519 -21.36 8.39 -75.55
C HIS A 519 -22.07 7.39 -74.65
N PHE A 520 -23.11 6.71 -75.14
CA PHE A 520 -23.79 5.67 -74.36
C PHE A 520 -22.84 4.53 -74.00
N THR A 521 -22.00 4.08 -74.93
CA THR A 521 -20.99 3.03 -74.67
C THR A 521 -19.93 3.49 -73.65
N ASN A 522 -19.53 4.77 -73.66
CA ASN A 522 -18.72 5.36 -72.60
C ASN A 522 -19.42 5.37 -71.23
N SER A 523 -20.73 5.60 -71.20
CA SER A 523 -21.53 5.44 -69.98
C SER A 523 -21.51 3.99 -69.52
N ILE A 524 -21.75 3.01 -70.40
CA ILE A 524 -21.66 1.57 -70.07
C ILE A 524 -20.29 1.20 -69.49
N ALA A 525 -19.21 1.71 -70.08
CA ALA A 525 -17.86 1.55 -69.54
C ALA A 525 -17.70 2.11 -68.11
N SER A 526 -18.35 3.24 -67.83
CA SER A 526 -18.39 3.83 -66.49
C SER A 526 -19.24 3.00 -65.51
N PHE A 527 -20.36 2.44 -65.96
CA PHE A 527 -21.21 1.54 -65.17
C PHE A 527 -20.51 0.23 -64.81
N ILE A 528 -19.75 -0.36 -65.73
CA ILE A 528 -18.91 -1.54 -65.43
C ILE A 528 -17.84 -1.18 -64.39
N ALA A 529 -17.22 -0.01 -64.48
CA ALA A 529 -16.27 0.46 -63.46
C ALA A 529 -16.94 0.65 -62.08
N LEU A 530 -18.19 1.14 -62.05
CA LEU A 530 -18.99 1.26 -60.82
C LEU A 530 -19.38 -0.11 -60.24
N ALA A 531 -19.70 -1.10 -61.08
CA ALA A 531 -19.98 -2.46 -60.64
C ALA A 531 -18.76 -3.09 -59.95
N VAL A 532 -17.56 -2.94 -60.55
CA VAL A 532 -16.29 -3.35 -59.94
C VAL A 532 -16.05 -2.64 -58.59
N GLU A 533 -16.37 -1.34 -58.49
CA GLU A 533 -16.27 -0.59 -57.25
C GLU A 533 -17.25 -1.09 -56.18
N SER A 534 -18.50 -1.37 -56.55
CA SER A 534 -19.55 -1.86 -55.65
C SER A 534 -19.15 -3.18 -54.99
N VAL A 535 -18.66 -4.14 -55.78
CA VAL A 535 -18.19 -5.44 -55.29
C VAL A 535 -16.99 -5.30 -54.35
N ARG A 536 -16.00 -4.48 -54.72
CA ARG A 536 -14.84 -4.22 -53.85
C ARG A 536 -15.22 -3.51 -52.56
N ARG A 537 -16.16 -2.55 -52.62
CA ARG A 537 -16.67 -1.84 -51.45
C ARG A 537 -17.39 -2.79 -50.51
N HIS A 538 -18.27 -3.65 -51.02
CA HIS A 538 -18.97 -4.66 -50.22
C HIS A 538 -17.97 -5.60 -49.50
N GLN A 539 -16.93 -6.05 -50.19
CA GLN A 539 -15.86 -6.85 -49.58
C GLN A 539 -15.12 -6.09 -48.46
N ALA A 540 -14.79 -4.82 -48.67
CA ALA A 540 -14.13 -3.99 -47.67
C ALA A 540 -15.04 -3.72 -46.46
N GLU A 541 -16.34 -3.50 -46.67
CA GLU A 541 -17.33 -3.33 -45.60
C GLU A 541 -17.48 -4.61 -44.76
N LEU A 542 -17.48 -5.78 -45.40
CA LEU A 542 -17.52 -7.07 -44.71
C LEU A 542 -16.29 -7.26 -43.82
N GLN A 543 -15.09 -6.96 -44.34
CA GLN A 543 -13.84 -7.01 -43.56
C GLN A 543 -13.86 -6.02 -42.39
N LEU A 544 -14.34 -4.80 -42.62
CA LEU A 544 -14.44 -3.78 -41.57
C LEU A 544 -15.43 -4.21 -40.49
N LYS A 545 -16.59 -4.76 -40.86
CA LYS A 545 -17.59 -5.29 -39.94
C LYS A 545 -17.01 -6.43 -39.10
N GLN A 546 -16.35 -7.41 -39.72
CA GLN A 546 -15.68 -8.50 -39.02
C GLN A 546 -14.59 -8.00 -38.06
N SER A 547 -13.82 -6.97 -38.44
CA SER A 547 -12.84 -6.35 -37.55
C SER A 547 -13.50 -5.58 -36.40
N SER A 548 -14.63 -4.93 -36.66
CA SER A 548 -15.41 -4.20 -35.64
C SER A 548 -16.01 -5.15 -34.61
N ASP A 549 -16.65 -6.23 -35.07
CA ASP A 549 -17.27 -7.24 -34.22
C ASP A 549 -16.21 -7.92 -33.33
N ARG A 550 -15.04 -8.26 -33.91
CA ARG A 550 -13.88 -8.76 -33.16
C ARG A 550 -13.40 -7.78 -32.07
N LEU A 551 -13.24 -6.49 -32.40
CA LEU A 551 -12.82 -5.48 -31.43
C LEU A 551 -13.86 -5.25 -30.34
N ALA A 552 -15.16 -5.32 -30.67
CA ALA A 552 -16.24 -5.24 -29.70
C ALA A 552 -16.22 -6.42 -28.73
N LEU A 553 -16.00 -7.64 -29.23
CA LEU A 553 -15.86 -8.84 -28.42
C LEU A 553 -14.69 -8.74 -27.44
N ILE A 554 -13.50 -8.32 -27.90
CA ILE A 554 -12.32 -8.15 -27.04
C ILE A 554 -12.58 -7.09 -25.98
N ASN A 555 -13.20 -5.95 -26.35
CA ASN A 555 -13.56 -4.92 -25.38
C ASN A 555 -14.61 -5.41 -24.36
N ALA A 556 -15.58 -6.22 -24.78
CA ALA A 556 -16.58 -6.80 -23.88
C ALA A 556 -15.93 -7.78 -22.89
N ILE A 557 -15.04 -8.66 -23.37
CA ILE A 557 -14.21 -9.55 -22.54
C ILE A 557 -13.38 -8.71 -21.57
N ALA A 558 -12.74 -7.64 -22.07
CA ALA A 558 -11.88 -6.78 -21.27
C ALA A 558 -12.62 -6.04 -20.15
N ASN A 559 -13.83 -5.56 -20.43
CA ASN A 559 -14.64 -4.85 -19.47
C ASN A 559 -15.30 -5.78 -18.45
N GLY A 560 -15.86 -6.91 -18.88
CA GLY A 560 -16.57 -7.80 -17.96
C GLY A 560 -15.65 -8.62 -17.04
N ILE A 561 -14.40 -8.85 -17.44
CA ILE A 561 -13.38 -9.47 -16.59
C ILE A 561 -13.01 -8.60 -15.38
N ARG A 562 -13.06 -7.26 -15.48
CA ARG A 562 -12.78 -6.37 -14.34
C ARG A 562 -13.70 -6.61 -13.14
N SER A 563 -14.89 -7.15 -13.40
CA SER A 563 -15.89 -7.49 -12.39
C SER A 563 -15.75 -8.92 -11.85
N CYS A 564 -14.81 -9.71 -12.38
CA CYS A 564 -14.57 -11.08 -11.95
C CYS A 564 -13.49 -11.14 -10.88
N PHE A 565 -13.81 -11.77 -9.73
CA PHE A 565 -12.90 -11.86 -8.58
C PHE A 565 -12.21 -13.23 -8.44
N SER A 566 -12.41 -14.14 -9.40
CA SER A 566 -11.79 -15.46 -9.38
C SER A 566 -11.39 -15.92 -10.79
N PRO A 567 -10.31 -16.72 -10.94
CA PRO A 567 -9.91 -17.27 -12.22
C PRO A 567 -11.02 -18.07 -12.92
N GLN A 568 -11.86 -18.79 -12.16
CA GLN A 568 -12.97 -19.56 -12.73
C GLN A 568 -14.06 -18.66 -13.33
N SER A 569 -14.37 -17.54 -12.66
CA SER A 569 -15.34 -16.56 -13.15
C SER A 569 -14.86 -15.90 -14.45
N VAL A 570 -13.56 -15.57 -14.52
CA VAL A 570 -12.91 -15.01 -15.71
C VAL A 570 -13.02 -15.97 -16.89
N ILE A 571 -12.65 -17.25 -16.70
CA ILE A 571 -12.74 -18.28 -17.76
C ILE A 571 -14.18 -18.42 -18.25
N ARG A 572 -15.14 -18.59 -17.35
CA ARG A 572 -16.55 -18.78 -17.73
C ARG A 572 -17.11 -17.60 -18.51
N TYR A 573 -16.74 -16.38 -18.12
CA TYR A 573 -17.20 -15.17 -18.81
C TYR A 573 -16.63 -15.06 -20.22
N ALA A 574 -15.32 -15.30 -20.39
CA ALA A 574 -14.68 -15.28 -21.70
C ALA A 574 -15.24 -16.37 -22.63
N LEU A 575 -15.46 -17.59 -22.12
CA LEU A 575 -16.07 -18.68 -22.88
C LEU A 575 -17.49 -18.33 -23.32
N LYS A 576 -18.28 -17.68 -22.47
CA LYS A 576 -19.63 -17.25 -22.82
C LYS A 576 -19.63 -16.29 -23.99
N LEU A 577 -18.79 -15.26 -23.94
CA LEU A 577 -18.72 -14.27 -25.01
C LEU A 577 -18.21 -14.86 -26.33
N LEU A 578 -17.25 -15.78 -26.28
CA LEU A 578 -16.82 -16.52 -27.47
C LEU A 578 -17.91 -17.43 -28.04
N PHE A 579 -18.70 -18.05 -27.18
CA PHE A 579 -19.83 -18.89 -27.62
C PHE A 579 -20.97 -18.05 -28.20
N ASP A 580 -21.19 -16.84 -27.68
CA ASP A 580 -22.18 -15.91 -28.23
C ASP A 580 -21.76 -15.40 -29.63
N GLU A 581 -20.45 -15.24 -29.89
CA GLU A 581 -19.90 -14.88 -31.21
C GLU A 581 -19.92 -16.08 -32.19
N PHE A 582 -19.60 -17.28 -31.69
CA PHE A 582 -19.53 -18.51 -32.49
C PHE A 582 -20.48 -19.59 -31.95
N PRO A 583 -21.81 -19.42 -32.10
CA PRO A 583 -22.80 -20.31 -31.49
C PRO A 583 -22.81 -21.73 -32.08
N ASP A 584 -22.31 -21.90 -33.30
CA ASP A 584 -22.23 -23.19 -33.99
C ASP A 584 -21.02 -24.05 -33.53
N TYR A 585 -20.09 -23.46 -32.78
CA TYR A 585 -18.89 -24.14 -32.29
C TYR A 585 -18.97 -24.41 -30.79
N ARG A 586 -18.36 -25.52 -30.37
CA ARG A 586 -18.09 -25.75 -28.95
C ARG A 586 -16.83 -24.98 -28.55
N VAL A 587 -16.94 -24.23 -27.45
CA VAL A 587 -15.84 -23.44 -26.87
C VAL A 587 -15.40 -24.08 -25.55
N SER A 588 -14.12 -24.42 -25.45
CA SER A 588 -13.59 -25.19 -24.33
C SER A 588 -12.29 -24.57 -23.79
N TYR A 589 -12.16 -24.51 -22.45
CA TYR A 589 -10.92 -24.18 -21.77
C TYR A 589 -10.37 -25.43 -21.09
N ALA A 590 -9.12 -25.77 -21.37
CA ALA A 590 -8.49 -26.97 -20.86
C ALA A 590 -7.06 -26.71 -20.36
N LYS A 591 -6.56 -27.64 -19.56
CA LYS A 591 -5.20 -27.61 -19.01
C LYS A 591 -4.49 -28.91 -19.28
N VAL A 592 -3.21 -28.84 -19.65
CA VAL A 592 -2.34 -30.01 -19.72
C VAL A 592 -1.46 -30.10 -18.47
N SER A 593 -1.53 -31.25 -17.81
CA SER A 593 -0.67 -31.57 -16.67
C SER A 593 0.75 -31.92 -17.11
N LYS A 594 1.72 -31.90 -16.17
CA LYS A 594 3.10 -32.40 -16.41
C LYS A 594 3.12 -33.84 -16.95
N LEU A 595 2.09 -34.62 -16.65
CA LEU A 595 1.95 -36.00 -17.09
C LEU A 595 1.32 -36.11 -18.49
N GLY A 596 1.17 -35.03 -19.27
CA GLY A 596 0.64 -35.09 -20.64
C GLY A 596 -0.86 -35.34 -20.74
N VAL A 597 -1.58 -35.35 -19.61
CA VAL A 597 -3.04 -35.51 -19.59
C VAL A 597 -3.71 -34.14 -19.64
N VAL A 598 -4.58 -33.96 -20.63
CA VAL A 598 -5.47 -32.81 -20.80
C VAL A 598 -6.70 -32.99 -19.92
N THR A 599 -7.10 -31.94 -19.22
CA THR A 599 -8.37 -31.88 -18.48
C THR A 599 -9.15 -30.65 -18.91
N VAL A 600 -10.39 -30.85 -19.36
CA VAL A 600 -11.30 -29.75 -19.71
C VAL A 600 -11.88 -29.15 -18.43
N ILE A 601 -11.62 -27.87 -18.18
CA ILE A 601 -12.03 -27.18 -16.94
C ILE A 601 -13.41 -26.54 -17.09
N GLU A 602 -13.70 -25.96 -18.25
CA GLU A 602 -14.97 -25.29 -18.55
C GLU A 602 -15.26 -25.46 -20.04
N CYS A 603 -16.54 -25.62 -20.40
CA CYS A 603 -16.98 -25.93 -21.76
C CYS A 603 -18.40 -25.41 -21.99
N LEU A 604 -18.62 -24.71 -23.10
CA LEU A 604 -19.92 -24.34 -23.63
C LEU A 604 -20.08 -24.97 -25.01
N SER A 605 -21.19 -25.69 -25.21
CA SER A 605 -21.42 -26.49 -26.41
C SER A 605 -22.82 -26.22 -26.97
N PRO A 606 -22.99 -26.21 -28.31
CA PRO A 606 -24.30 -26.17 -28.92
C PRO A 606 -25.07 -27.48 -28.64
N SER A 607 -26.39 -27.47 -28.82
CA SER A 607 -27.27 -28.59 -28.46
C SER A 607 -26.95 -29.90 -29.20
N PHE A 608 -26.36 -29.82 -30.40
CA PHE A 608 -25.96 -30.96 -31.22
C PHE A 608 -24.54 -31.49 -30.92
N MET A 609 -23.77 -30.82 -30.06
CA MET A 609 -22.46 -31.30 -29.58
C MET A 609 -22.53 -31.64 -28.10
N LYS A 610 -21.79 -32.69 -27.70
CA LYS A 610 -21.69 -33.09 -26.30
C LYS A 610 -20.87 -32.07 -25.50
N ASN A 611 -21.33 -31.72 -24.30
CA ASN A 611 -20.52 -30.97 -23.35
C ASN A 611 -19.43 -31.87 -22.76
N VAL A 612 -18.17 -31.47 -22.89
CA VAL A 612 -16.99 -32.27 -22.51
C VAL A 612 -16.31 -31.76 -21.23
N LYS A 613 -16.96 -30.91 -20.44
CA LYS A 613 -16.42 -30.44 -19.17
C LYS A 613 -16.05 -31.61 -18.25
N GLY A 614 -14.84 -31.57 -17.71
CA GLY A 614 -14.28 -32.62 -16.84
C GLY A 614 -13.69 -33.82 -17.57
N ALA A 615 -13.78 -33.88 -18.90
CA ALA A 615 -13.13 -34.92 -19.68
C ALA A 615 -11.60 -34.90 -19.49
N LYS A 616 -11.00 -36.10 -19.42
CA LYS A 616 -9.56 -36.29 -19.32
C LYS A 616 -9.07 -37.06 -20.53
N ILE A 617 -8.11 -36.50 -21.25
CA ILE A 617 -7.58 -37.07 -22.50
C ILE A 617 -6.08 -37.23 -22.33
N ASP A 618 -5.57 -38.45 -22.49
CA ASP A 618 -4.13 -38.71 -22.45
C ASP A 618 -3.53 -38.41 -23.83
N LEU A 619 -2.76 -37.33 -23.94
CA LEU A 619 -2.12 -36.95 -25.20
C LEU A 619 -0.76 -37.63 -25.41
N LYS A 620 -0.29 -38.49 -24.50
CA LYS A 620 0.95 -39.27 -24.75
C LYS A 620 0.82 -40.22 -25.92
N VAL A 621 -0.41 -40.66 -26.23
CA VAL A 621 -0.70 -41.51 -27.39
C VAL A 621 -0.61 -40.75 -28.72
N VAL A 622 -0.49 -39.41 -28.67
CA VAL A 622 -0.31 -38.50 -29.80
C VAL A 622 0.78 -37.45 -29.48
N PRO A 623 2.06 -37.85 -29.45
CA PRO A 623 3.15 -37.02 -28.94
C PRO A 623 3.37 -35.72 -29.73
N ASP A 624 3.16 -35.73 -31.05
CA ASP A 624 3.31 -34.53 -31.89
C ASP A 624 2.32 -33.42 -31.50
N PHE A 625 1.10 -33.80 -31.18
CA PHE A 625 0.05 -32.87 -30.74
C PHE A 625 0.36 -32.31 -29.35
N LEU A 626 0.82 -33.16 -28.44
CA LEU A 626 1.28 -32.75 -27.10
C LEU A 626 2.47 -31.77 -27.16
N ILE A 627 3.45 -32.03 -28.03
CA ILE A 627 4.63 -31.17 -28.17
C ILE A 627 4.23 -29.77 -28.69
N ARG A 628 3.35 -29.68 -29.69
CA ARG A 628 2.88 -28.39 -30.22
C ARG A 628 2.17 -27.55 -29.16
N LEU A 629 1.28 -28.18 -28.37
CA LEU A 629 0.63 -27.52 -27.24
C LEU A 629 1.64 -27.05 -26.19
N LEU A 630 2.64 -27.86 -25.85
CA LEU A 630 3.68 -27.48 -24.88
C LEU A 630 4.62 -26.38 -25.40
N LYS A 631 4.81 -26.29 -26.71
CA LYS A 631 5.56 -25.21 -27.39
C LYS A 631 4.74 -23.93 -27.60
N GLN A 632 3.46 -23.92 -27.21
CA GLN A 632 2.53 -22.80 -27.42
C GLN A 632 2.30 -22.48 -28.90
N GLU A 633 2.45 -23.47 -29.78
CA GLU A 633 2.12 -23.33 -31.20
C GLU A 633 0.60 -23.51 -31.38
N PRO A 634 -0.06 -22.71 -32.23
CA PRO A 634 -1.47 -22.91 -32.52
C PRO A 634 -1.68 -24.24 -33.22
N VAL A 635 -2.74 -24.96 -32.84
CA VAL A 635 -3.09 -26.23 -33.46
C VAL A 635 -4.39 -26.06 -34.24
N ILE A 636 -4.27 -26.15 -35.57
CA ILE A 636 -5.37 -25.95 -36.51
C ILE A 636 -5.55 -27.24 -37.30
N LEU A 637 -6.70 -27.88 -37.17
CA LEU A 637 -7.05 -29.15 -37.81
C LEU A 637 -8.43 -29.04 -38.45
N SER A 638 -8.49 -29.28 -39.76
CA SER A 638 -9.72 -29.17 -40.56
C SER A 638 -10.56 -30.44 -40.61
N ASP A 639 -9.95 -31.61 -40.46
CA ASP A 639 -10.66 -32.89 -40.26
C ASP A 639 -9.84 -33.81 -39.34
N LEU A 640 -10.33 -34.05 -38.13
CA LEU A 640 -9.67 -34.89 -37.13
C LEU A 640 -9.78 -36.39 -37.45
N LEU A 641 -10.87 -36.83 -38.10
CA LEU A 641 -11.06 -38.24 -38.44
C LEU A 641 -10.26 -38.64 -39.69
N GLY A 642 -9.94 -37.66 -40.54
CA GLY A 642 -9.09 -37.83 -41.72
C GLY A 642 -7.58 -37.80 -41.44
N ASP A 643 -7.14 -37.38 -40.25
CA ASP A 643 -5.72 -37.28 -39.90
C ASP A 643 -5.20 -38.57 -39.26
N ALA A 644 -4.39 -39.33 -40.00
CA ALA A 644 -3.81 -40.61 -39.56
C ALA A 644 -2.97 -40.50 -38.27
N ARG A 645 -2.47 -39.31 -37.92
CA ARG A 645 -1.71 -39.09 -36.68
C ARG A 645 -2.59 -39.19 -35.42
N LEU A 646 -3.91 -39.07 -35.58
CA LEU A 646 -4.89 -39.06 -34.49
C LEU A 646 -5.62 -40.40 -34.33
N ASP A 647 -5.19 -41.46 -35.01
CA ASP A 647 -5.84 -42.78 -34.98
C ASP A 647 -6.04 -43.33 -33.57
N ASN A 648 -5.07 -43.13 -32.68
CA ASN A 648 -5.14 -43.55 -31.27
C ASN A 648 -6.18 -42.78 -30.43
N LEU A 649 -6.74 -41.69 -30.95
CA LEU A 649 -7.79 -40.89 -30.31
C LEU A 649 -9.14 -40.98 -31.03
N LYS A 650 -9.29 -41.78 -32.09
CA LYS A 650 -10.53 -41.88 -32.89
C LYS A 650 -11.78 -42.12 -32.05
N ASP A 651 -11.72 -43.04 -31.09
CA ASP A 651 -12.86 -43.32 -30.20
C ASP A 651 -13.24 -42.10 -29.35
N THR A 652 -12.26 -41.33 -28.89
CA THR A 652 -12.48 -40.11 -28.10
C THR A 652 -13.04 -38.98 -28.97
N ILE A 653 -12.55 -38.85 -30.20
CA ILE A 653 -13.01 -37.89 -31.21
C ILE A 653 -14.47 -38.16 -31.59
N ILE A 654 -14.83 -39.42 -31.83
CA ILE A 654 -16.20 -39.86 -32.14
C ILE A 654 -17.13 -39.62 -30.94
N GLN A 655 -16.72 -40.02 -29.74
CA GLN A 655 -17.55 -39.86 -28.53
C GLN A 655 -17.79 -38.40 -28.14
N SER A 656 -16.86 -37.50 -28.49
CA SER A 656 -16.98 -36.06 -28.27
C SER A 656 -17.72 -35.34 -29.41
N ASN A 657 -18.03 -36.03 -30.52
CA ASN A 657 -18.58 -35.48 -31.75
C ASN A 657 -17.76 -34.29 -32.29
N THR A 658 -16.43 -34.43 -32.32
CA THR A 658 -15.51 -33.36 -32.74
C THR A 658 -14.86 -33.73 -34.06
N ARG A 659 -14.99 -32.90 -35.09
CA ARG A 659 -14.44 -33.18 -36.43
C ARG A 659 -13.46 -32.12 -36.92
N ALA A 660 -13.52 -30.88 -36.45
CA ALA A 660 -12.47 -29.88 -36.65
C ALA A 660 -12.09 -29.21 -35.32
N LEU A 661 -10.84 -28.79 -35.19
CA LEU A 661 -10.30 -28.20 -33.97
C LEU A 661 -9.38 -27.01 -34.29
N LEU A 662 -9.59 -25.92 -33.58
CA LEU A 662 -8.72 -24.76 -33.52
C LEU A 662 -8.36 -24.49 -32.06
N SER A 663 -7.08 -24.56 -31.72
CA SER A 663 -6.59 -24.43 -30.34
C SER A 663 -5.45 -23.43 -30.25
N TYR A 664 -5.52 -22.56 -29.23
CA TYR A 664 -4.47 -21.61 -28.87
C TYR A 664 -4.06 -21.78 -27.41
N SER A 665 -2.74 -21.74 -27.18
CA SER A 665 -2.15 -21.97 -25.87
C SER A 665 -1.95 -20.65 -25.13
N LEU A 666 -2.19 -20.65 -23.81
CA LEU A 666 -1.85 -19.57 -22.89
C LEU A 666 -0.43 -19.80 -22.33
N SER A 667 0.24 -18.75 -21.87
CA SER A 667 1.59 -18.89 -21.29
C SER A 667 1.67 -19.80 -20.06
N ARG A 668 2.87 -20.32 -19.83
CA ARG A 668 3.14 -21.39 -18.85
C ARG A 668 3.11 -20.85 -17.42
N PHE A 669 2.24 -21.41 -16.57
CA PHE A 669 2.18 -21.08 -15.14
C PHE A 669 2.44 -22.34 -14.30
N HIS A 670 3.48 -22.32 -13.46
CA HIS A 670 3.85 -23.46 -12.58
C HIS A 670 3.91 -24.81 -13.34
N ASP A 671 4.58 -24.82 -14.50
CA ASP A 671 4.78 -25.98 -15.37
C ASP A 671 3.52 -26.60 -16.01
N GLN A 672 2.34 -25.98 -15.92
CA GLN A 672 1.15 -26.34 -16.68
C GLN A 672 0.95 -25.37 -17.85
N VAL A 673 0.40 -25.88 -18.96
CA VAL A 673 -0.02 -25.06 -20.11
C VAL A 673 -1.54 -25.13 -20.17
N ASP A 674 -2.16 -23.95 -20.18
CA ASP A 674 -3.60 -23.80 -20.33
C ASP A 674 -3.86 -23.49 -21.82
N PHE A 675 -5.02 -23.88 -22.36
CA PHE A 675 -5.35 -23.59 -23.75
C PHE A 675 -6.86 -23.44 -23.96
N LEU A 676 -7.20 -22.69 -25.00
CA LEU A 676 -8.55 -22.35 -25.42
C LEU A 676 -8.82 -22.98 -26.79
N MET A 677 -10.01 -23.57 -26.95
CA MET A 677 -10.36 -24.34 -28.15
C MET A 677 -11.71 -23.93 -28.73
N LEU A 678 -11.76 -23.89 -30.05
CA LEU A 678 -12.98 -23.93 -30.87
C LEU A 678 -13.05 -25.28 -31.58
N GLU A 679 -14.22 -25.91 -31.48
CA GLU A 679 -14.45 -27.29 -31.90
C GLU A 679 -15.72 -27.35 -32.76
N SER A 680 -15.61 -27.92 -33.97
CA SER A 680 -16.75 -28.13 -34.87
C SER A 680 -17.10 -29.61 -34.99
N HIS A 681 -18.38 -29.91 -35.23
CA HIS A 681 -18.89 -31.26 -35.47
C HIS A 681 -18.69 -31.71 -36.93
N ALA A 682 -18.42 -30.78 -37.84
CA ALA A 682 -18.16 -31.01 -39.25
C ALA A 682 -16.69 -30.70 -39.59
N SER A 683 -16.22 -31.17 -40.76
CA SER A 683 -14.95 -30.71 -41.30
C SER A 683 -15.05 -29.21 -41.60
N HIS A 684 -14.03 -28.43 -41.23
CA HIS A 684 -14.09 -26.98 -41.32
C HIS A 684 -12.75 -26.37 -41.75
N HIS A 685 -12.80 -25.38 -42.63
CA HIS A 685 -11.64 -24.57 -42.97
C HIS A 685 -11.69 -23.27 -42.16
N TRP A 686 -10.76 -23.12 -41.23
CA TRP A 686 -10.73 -21.98 -40.32
C TRP A 686 -10.29 -20.71 -41.05
N GLY A 687 -11.18 -19.72 -41.11
CA GLY A 687 -10.93 -18.41 -41.71
C GLY A 687 -10.08 -17.50 -40.83
N GLU A 688 -9.59 -16.40 -41.40
CA GLU A 688 -8.75 -15.44 -40.70
C GLU A 688 -9.45 -14.81 -39.47
N HIS A 689 -10.76 -14.54 -39.59
CA HIS A 689 -11.57 -14.00 -38.51
C HIS A 689 -11.57 -14.93 -37.27
N GLU A 690 -11.79 -16.23 -37.44
CA GLU A 690 -11.85 -17.19 -36.33
C GLU A 690 -10.47 -17.35 -35.66
N ILE A 691 -9.41 -17.47 -36.47
CA ILE A 691 -8.03 -17.65 -36.00
C ILE A 691 -7.55 -16.43 -35.20
N LEU A 692 -7.79 -15.22 -35.70
CA LEU A 692 -7.36 -14.01 -35.01
C LEU A 692 -8.19 -13.77 -33.73
N THR A 693 -9.50 -14.01 -33.77
CA THR A 693 -10.37 -13.83 -32.60
C THR A 693 -9.96 -14.74 -31.44
N ILE A 694 -9.77 -16.05 -31.67
CA ILE A 694 -9.35 -16.95 -30.59
C ILE A 694 -7.96 -16.60 -30.07
N LYS A 695 -7.03 -16.18 -30.94
CA LYS A 695 -5.67 -15.77 -30.55
C LYS A 695 -5.70 -14.57 -29.59
N GLU A 696 -6.36 -13.49 -30.01
CA GLU A 696 -6.42 -12.24 -29.24
C GLU A 696 -7.18 -12.43 -27.91
N VAL A 697 -8.26 -13.23 -27.91
CA VAL A 697 -8.96 -13.59 -26.68
C VAL A 697 -8.08 -14.43 -25.76
N THR A 698 -7.27 -15.34 -26.30
CA THR A 698 -6.33 -16.16 -25.51
C THR A 698 -5.28 -15.27 -24.84
N GLU A 699 -4.67 -14.35 -25.58
CA GLU A 699 -3.66 -13.39 -25.06
C GLU A 699 -4.26 -12.50 -23.96
N TYR A 700 -5.50 -12.03 -24.13
CA TYR A 700 -6.16 -11.23 -23.11
C TYR A 700 -6.54 -12.05 -21.87
N LEU A 701 -7.07 -13.26 -22.08
CA LEU A 701 -7.46 -14.18 -21.01
C LEU A 701 -6.27 -14.54 -20.12
N GLU A 702 -5.07 -14.64 -20.70
CA GLU A 702 -3.83 -14.83 -19.96
C GLU A 702 -3.57 -13.71 -18.95
N LEU A 703 -3.60 -12.45 -19.40
CA LEU A 703 -3.41 -11.28 -18.55
C LEU A 703 -4.45 -11.24 -17.43
N ALA A 704 -5.72 -11.46 -17.80
CA ALA A 704 -6.84 -11.49 -16.87
C ALA A 704 -6.69 -12.57 -15.77
N LEU A 705 -6.26 -13.76 -16.15
CA LEU A 705 -6.06 -14.87 -15.22
C LEU A 705 -4.89 -14.62 -14.28
N ARG A 706 -3.83 -13.96 -14.76
CA ARG A 706 -2.70 -13.54 -13.92
C ARG A 706 -3.16 -12.57 -12.83
N ASP A 707 -3.95 -11.57 -13.20
CA ASP A 707 -4.46 -10.56 -12.26
C ASP A 707 -5.42 -11.17 -11.23
N ALA A 708 -6.37 -12.00 -11.68
CA ALA A 708 -7.31 -12.68 -10.79
C ALA A 708 -6.60 -13.60 -9.77
N ARG A 709 -5.57 -14.35 -10.20
CA ARG A 709 -4.73 -15.17 -9.30
C ARG A 709 -3.99 -14.31 -8.28
N GLY A 710 -3.46 -13.16 -8.69
CA GLY A 710 -2.77 -12.22 -7.81
C GLY A 710 -3.69 -11.65 -6.72
N GLN A 711 -4.91 -11.24 -7.10
CA GLN A 711 -5.90 -10.73 -6.15
C GLN A 711 -6.34 -11.79 -5.13
N GLU A 712 -6.56 -13.03 -5.57
CA GLU A 712 -6.95 -14.12 -4.68
C GLU A 712 -5.84 -14.44 -3.66
N ALA A 713 -4.59 -14.48 -4.10
CA ALA A 713 -3.43 -14.68 -3.24
C ALA A 713 -3.32 -13.57 -2.17
N ARG A 714 -3.51 -12.30 -2.58
CA ARG A 714 -3.51 -11.16 -1.66
C ARG A 714 -4.60 -11.26 -0.60
N LYS A 715 -5.85 -11.56 -0.98
CA LYS A 715 -6.95 -11.73 -0.02
C LYS A 715 -6.69 -12.85 0.99
N ARG A 716 -6.05 -13.95 0.57
CA ARG A 716 -5.66 -15.04 1.48
C ARG A 716 -4.59 -14.58 2.48
N ALA A 717 -3.62 -13.80 2.02
CA ALA A 717 -2.58 -13.23 2.89
C ALA A 717 -3.15 -12.23 3.91
N GLU A 718 -4.06 -11.35 3.49
CA GLU A 718 -4.75 -10.39 4.38
C GLU A 718 -5.53 -11.12 5.49
N LYS A 719 -6.33 -12.14 5.14
CA LYS A 719 -7.03 -12.95 6.14
C LYS A 719 -6.08 -13.66 7.12
N ALA A 720 -4.95 -14.15 6.63
CA ALA A 720 -3.95 -14.79 7.48
C ALA A 720 -3.30 -13.77 8.45
N LEU A 721 -3.05 -12.55 7.99
CA LEU A 721 -2.51 -11.46 8.80
C LEU A 721 -3.49 -11.05 9.91
N ASP A 722 -4.78 -10.90 9.59
CA ASP A 722 -5.80 -10.57 10.59
C ASP A 722 -5.90 -11.63 11.69
N SER A 723 -5.85 -12.92 11.31
CA SER A 723 -5.84 -14.02 12.27
C SER A 723 -4.59 -14.00 13.17
N GLN A 724 -3.42 -13.66 12.62
CA GLN A 724 -2.19 -13.51 13.41
C GLN A 724 -2.25 -12.30 14.35
N LYS A 725 -2.82 -11.18 13.89
CA LYS A 725 -2.99 -9.96 14.70
C LYS A 725 -3.90 -10.22 15.91
N ALA A 726 -5.05 -10.87 15.70
CA ALA A 726 -5.96 -11.24 16.79
C ALA A 726 -5.28 -12.15 17.83
N LYS A 727 -4.44 -13.10 17.37
CA LYS A 727 -3.67 -13.96 18.27
C LYS A 727 -2.63 -13.19 19.08
N LEU A 728 -1.97 -12.20 18.47
CA LEU A 728 -0.99 -11.36 19.15
C LEU A 728 -1.65 -10.45 20.20
N GLU A 729 -2.80 -9.85 19.87
CA GLU A 729 -3.57 -9.02 20.80
C GLU A 729 -3.99 -9.81 22.05
N TYR A 730 -4.48 -11.04 21.86
CA TYR A 730 -4.79 -11.94 22.97
C TYR A 730 -3.57 -12.23 23.87
N LEU A 731 -2.42 -12.56 23.27
CA LEU A 731 -1.19 -12.84 24.04
C LEU A 731 -0.67 -11.61 24.80
N VAL A 732 -0.80 -10.42 24.22
CA VAL A 732 -0.42 -9.17 24.90
C VAL A 732 -1.33 -8.94 26.10
N GLU A 733 -2.64 -9.10 25.94
CA GLU A 733 -3.60 -8.91 27.04
C GLU A 733 -3.34 -9.89 28.19
N GLU A 734 -3.13 -11.17 27.89
CA GLU A 734 -2.76 -12.21 28.86
C GLU A 734 -1.48 -11.84 29.62
N ARG A 735 -0.41 -11.47 28.90
CA ARG A 735 0.86 -11.12 29.52
C ARG A 735 0.80 -9.85 30.36
N THR A 736 -0.04 -8.89 29.96
CA THR A 736 -0.23 -7.64 30.70
C THR A 736 -0.95 -7.89 32.03
N ALA A 737 -1.93 -8.80 32.04
CA ALA A 737 -2.63 -9.19 33.26
C ALA A 737 -1.69 -9.90 34.27
N GLU A 738 -0.85 -10.82 33.79
CA GLU A 738 0.16 -11.49 34.63
C GLU A 738 1.13 -10.51 35.29
N LEU A 739 1.65 -9.55 34.51
CA LEU A 739 2.59 -8.54 35.03
C LEU A 739 1.94 -7.61 36.05
N ARG A 740 0.67 -7.22 35.85
CA ARG A 740 -0.07 -6.42 36.83
C ARG A 740 -0.23 -7.16 38.15
N HIS A 741 -0.68 -8.42 38.10
CA HIS A 741 -0.83 -9.23 39.32
C HIS A 741 0.49 -9.35 40.09
N LYS A 742 1.61 -9.53 39.39
CA LYS A 742 2.94 -9.56 40.01
C LYS A 742 3.32 -8.22 40.65
N SER A 743 3.05 -7.11 39.98
CA SER A 743 3.31 -5.76 40.53
C SER A 743 2.51 -5.51 41.82
N ASP A 744 1.24 -5.93 41.86
CA ASP A 744 0.39 -5.77 43.04
C ASP A 744 0.92 -6.57 44.25
N LEU A 745 1.47 -7.77 44.02
CA LEU A 745 2.14 -8.58 45.05
C LEU A 745 3.36 -7.86 45.65
N GLU A 746 4.22 -7.28 44.81
CA GLU A 746 5.42 -6.55 45.26
C GLU A 746 5.07 -5.29 46.07
N GLU A 747 4.02 -4.57 45.67
CA GLU A 747 3.57 -3.36 46.37
C GLU A 747 3.07 -3.67 47.80
N VAL A 748 2.28 -4.72 47.99
CA VAL A 748 1.76 -5.09 49.33
C VAL A 748 2.91 -5.45 50.28
N VAL A 749 3.95 -6.12 49.81
CA VAL A 749 5.15 -6.42 50.63
C VAL A 749 5.82 -5.14 51.10
N ALA A 750 6.05 -4.19 50.18
CA ALA A 750 6.73 -2.94 50.48
C ALA A 750 5.93 -2.09 51.48
N ASN A 751 4.62 -1.99 51.29
CA ASN A 751 3.71 -1.24 52.15
C ASN A 751 3.64 -1.84 53.57
N LEU A 752 3.52 -3.17 53.69
CA LEU A 752 3.48 -3.83 54.99
C LEU A 752 4.83 -3.72 55.72
N SER A 753 5.95 -3.90 55.00
CA SER A 753 7.29 -3.76 55.59
C SER A 753 7.50 -2.38 56.19
N THR A 754 7.08 -1.32 55.48
CA THR A 754 7.23 0.07 55.96
C THR A 754 6.39 0.34 57.20
N LYS A 755 5.14 -0.14 57.23
CA LYS A 755 4.22 0.08 58.37
C LYS A 755 4.68 -0.60 59.66
N PHE A 756 5.40 -1.73 59.58
CA PHE A 756 5.79 -2.50 60.77
C PHE A 756 7.08 -2.03 61.48
N ILE A 757 7.92 -1.19 60.86
CA ILE A 757 9.24 -0.82 61.42
C ILE A 757 9.11 0.02 62.71
N ASN A 758 8.16 0.96 62.77
CA ASN A 758 8.03 1.96 63.85
C ASN A 758 6.69 1.94 64.59
N LEU A 759 5.94 0.84 64.51
CA LEU A 759 4.60 0.79 65.09
C LEU A 759 4.66 0.71 66.64
N PRO A 760 3.85 1.50 67.38
CA PRO A 760 3.64 1.33 68.82
C PRO A 760 2.89 0.03 69.13
N VAL A 761 3.22 -0.64 70.25
CA VAL A 761 2.62 -1.93 70.64
C VAL A 761 1.10 -1.89 70.74
N ASP A 762 0.52 -0.75 71.10
CA ASP A 762 -0.91 -0.57 71.30
C ASP A 762 -1.71 -0.61 69.98
N GLU A 763 -1.05 -0.42 68.83
CA GLU A 763 -1.66 -0.40 67.49
C GLU A 763 -1.48 -1.72 66.72
N TYR A 764 -0.82 -2.73 67.32
CA TYR A 764 -0.44 -3.96 66.61
C TYR A 764 -1.65 -4.75 66.11
N ASP A 765 -2.71 -4.82 66.90
CA ASP A 765 -3.88 -5.65 66.57
C ASP A 765 -4.62 -5.14 65.33
N GLU A 766 -4.71 -3.82 65.16
CA GLU A 766 -5.34 -3.20 63.98
C GLU A 766 -4.49 -3.38 62.72
N VAL A 767 -3.17 -3.18 62.82
CA VAL A 767 -2.28 -3.32 61.66
C VAL A 767 -2.13 -4.79 61.23
N ILE A 768 -2.11 -5.74 62.17
CA ILE A 768 -2.14 -7.17 61.85
C ILE A 768 -3.45 -7.51 61.12
N TYR A 769 -4.60 -7.00 61.57
CA TYR A 769 -5.86 -7.20 60.87
C TYR A 769 -5.85 -6.64 59.44
N ASN A 770 -5.39 -5.41 59.26
CA ASN A 770 -5.28 -4.77 57.94
C ASN A 770 -4.31 -5.51 57.00
N ALA A 771 -3.23 -6.08 57.55
CA ALA A 771 -2.30 -6.93 56.80
C ALA A 771 -2.97 -8.23 56.36
N LEU A 772 -3.67 -8.91 57.27
CA LEU A 772 -4.44 -10.12 56.94
C LEU A 772 -5.52 -9.85 55.88
N GLN A 773 -6.19 -8.69 55.94
CA GLN A 773 -7.15 -8.25 54.94
C GLN A 773 -6.51 -8.02 53.57
N SER A 774 -5.39 -7.29 53.52
CA SER A 774 -4.71 -6.93 52.28
C SER A 774 -4.22 -8.18 51.54
N ILE A 775 -3.59 -9.10 52.28
CA ILE A 775 -3.09 -10.38 51.75
C ILE A 775 -4.24 -11.29 51.38
N GLY A 776 -5.25 -11.40 52.24
CA GLY A 776 -6.43 -12.23 51.97
C GLY A 776 -7.16 -11.78 50.72
N SER A 777 -7.32 -10.46 50.52
CA SER A 777 -7.93 -9.91 49.31
C SER A 777 -7.08 -10.16 48.06
N LEU A 778 -5.76 -9.98 48.15
CA LEU A 778 -4.84 -10.13 47.03
C LEU A 778 -4.69 -11.59 46.57
N CYS A 779 -4.55 -12.51 47.51
CA CYS A 779 -4.47 -13.95 47.25
C CYS A 779 -5.85 -14.60 47.07
N ARG A 780 -6.93 -13.79 46.99
CA ARG A 780 -8.31 -14.27 46.84
C ARG A 780 -8.66 -15.36 47.86
N ALA A 781 -8.24 -15.16 49.11
CA ALA A 781 -8.67 -15.98 50.23
C ALA A 781 -9.92 -15.37 50.86
N GLU A 782 -10.78 -16.24 51.39
CA GLU A 782 -12.00 -15.82 52.09
C GLU A 782 -11.79 -15.80 53.62
N ARG A 783 -10.72 -16.44 54.08
CA ARG A 783 -10.27 -16.44 55.47
C ARG A 783 -8.75 -16.31 55.50
N ALA A 784 -8.23 -15.43 56.36
CA ALA A 784 -6.81 -15.34 56.68
C ALA A 784 -6.66 -15.29 58.20
N ASN A 785 -5.90 -16.21 58.80
CA ASN A 785 -5.74 -16.26 60.25
C ASN A 785 -4.31 -16.56 60.68
N LEU A 786 -3.93 -15.94 61.79
CA LEU A 786 -2.62 -16.07 62.39
C LEU A 786 -2.77 -16.77 63.74
N ASN A 787 -2.03 -17.86 63.91
CA ASN A 787 -2.16 -18.71 65.07
C ASN A 787 -0.84 -18.82 65.81
N GLU A 788 -0.83 -18.45 67.08
CA GLU A 788 0.35 -18.50 67.94
C GLU A 788 0.54 -19.90 68.52
N VAL A 789 1.76 -20.40 68.46
CA VAL A 789 2.11 -21.73 68.97
C VAL A 789 2.73 -21.60 70.36
N LYS A 790 2.23 -22.38 71.32
CA LYS A 790 2.79 -22.44 72.68
C LYS A 790 4.13 -23.19 72.69
N SER A 791 4.82 -23.13 73.82
CA SER A 791 6.15 -23.74 74.01
C SER A 791 6.21 -25.25 73.80
N ASP A 792 5.08 -25.95 73.85
CA ASP A 792 4.96 -27.39 73.59
C ASP A 792 4.95 -27.76 72.09
N GLU A 793 4.99 -26.77 71.18
CA GLU A 793 4.81 -26.91 69.72
C GLU A 793 3.57 -27.71 69.31
N LEU A 794 2.58 -27.84 70.21
CA LEU A 794 1.41 -28.69 70.03
C LEU A 794 0.12 -27.89 70.21
N THR A 795 0.10 -26.98 71.18
CA THR A 795 -1.05 -26.15 71.48
C THR A 795 -0.95 -24.84 70.71
N VAL A 796 -2.02 -24.50 70.01
CA VAL A 796 -2.11 -23.34 69.14
C VAL A 796 -3.28 -22.47 69.58
N ILE A 797 -3.06 -21.15 69.62
CA ILE A 797 -4.06 -20.14 69.93
C ILE A 797 -4.32 -19.33 68.67
N LYS A 798 -5.58 -19.24 68.23
CA LYS A 798 -5.94 -18.33 67.13
C LYS A 798 -5.86 -16.88 67.64
N SER A 799 -4.80 -16.17 67.24
CA SER A 799 -4.51 -14.81 67.71
C SER A 799 -5.30 -13.77 66.92
N HIS A 800 -5.23 -13.82 65.59
CA HIS A 800 -5.92 -12.88 64.70
C HIS A 800 -6.60 -13.61 63.55
N GLU A 801 -7.69 -13.03 63.06
CA GLU A 801 -8.45 -13.54 61.94
C GLU A 801 -9.08 -12.39 61.16
N TRP A 802 -8.98 -12.48 59.84
CA TRP A 802 -9.74 -11.70 58.88
C TRP A 802 -10.66 -12.63 58.08
N LEU A 803 -11.86 -12.15 57.79
CA LEU A 803 -12.91 -12.86 57.06
C LEU A 803 -13.43 -11.95 55.94
N ALA A 804 -13.60 -12.51 54.75
CA ALA A 804 -14.29 -11.82 53.66
C ALA A 804 -15.78 -11.61 54.00
N PRO A 805 -16.45 -10.61 53.39
CA PRO A 805 -17.87 -10.35 53.61
C PRO A 805 -18.73 -11.62 53.38
N GLY A 806 -19.60 -11.94 54.33
CA GLY A 806 -20.49 -13.12 54.25
C GLY A 806 -19.88 -14.44 54.74
N ILE A 807 -18.63 -14.44 55.22
CA ILE A 807 -17.96 -15.63 55.75
C ILE A 807 -17.99 -15.62 57.28
N SER A 808 -18.44 -16.72 57.88
CA SER A 808 -18.43 -16.91 59.33
C SER A 808 -17.13 -17.57 59.81
N SER A 809 -16.70 -17.23 61.03
CA SER A 809 -15.56 -17.89 61.67
C SER A 809 -15.88 -19.33 62.04
N SER A 810 -15.01 -20.27 61.67
CA SER A 810 -15.16 -21.68 62.03
C SER A 810 -14.72 -21.99 63.46
N VAL A 811 -13.89 -21.13 64.06
CA VAL A 811 -13.34 -21.32 65.42
C VAL A 811 -13.14 -19.95 66.07
N ALA A 812 -13.66 -19.74 67.27
CA ALA A 812 -13.59 -18.46 67.98
C ALA A 812 -12.14 -17.94 68.16
N LYS A 813 -11.97 -16.62 68.14
CA LYS A 813 -10.71 -15.95 68.49
C LYS A 813 -10.28 -16.33 69.92
N ASN A 814 -8.97 -16.46 70.16
CA ASN A 814 -8.37 -16.87 71.43
C ASN A 814 -8.73 -18.29 71.90
N SER A 815 -9.30 -19.12 71.03
CA SER A 815 -9.52 -20.53 71.34
C SER A 815 -8.21 -21.32 71.29
N GLU A 816 -8.05 -22.27 72.21
CA GLU A 816 -6.93 -23.22 72.20
C GLU A 816 -7.28 -24.46 71.39
N PHE A 817 -6.39 -24.82 70.46
CA PHE A 817 -6.53 -25.98 69.61
C PHE A 817 -5.25 -26.83 69.64
N LYS A 818 -5.38 -28.14 69.82
CA LYS A 818 -4.24 -29.07 69.76
C LYS A 818 -4.02 -29.53 68.32
N LEU A 819 -2.85 -29.24 67.76
CA LEU A 819 -2.48 -29.58 66.37
C LEU A 819 -2.54 -31.09 66.09
N ASN A 820 -2.34 -31.96 67.09
CA ASN A 820 -2.42 -33.41 66.90
C ASN A 820 -3.82 -33.93 66.52
N ARG A 821 -4.86 -33.09 66.58
CA ARG A 821 -6.17 -33.39 65.99
C ARG A 821 -6.12 -33.46 64.46
N LEU A 822 -5.15 -32.77 63.85
CA LEU A 822 -4.78 -32.80 62.44
C LEU A 822 -3.40 -33.46 62.27
N PRO A 823 -3.29 -34.79 62.45
CA PRO A 823 -2.01 -35.50 62.53
C PRO A 823 -1.14 -35.42 61.27
N TRP A 824 -1.70 -35.22 60.09
CA TRP A 824 -0.91 -35.08 58.85
C TRP A 824 -0.30 -33.68 58.73
N ILE A 825 -1.11 -32.64 58.94
CA ILE A 825 -0.68 -31.23 58.95
C ILE A 825 0.34 -31.01 60.06
N TYR A 826 0.07 -31.49 61.28
CA TYR A 826 1.00 -31.39 62.41
C TYR A 826 2.39 -31.93 62.10
N ARG A 827 2.49 -33.14 61.52
CA ARG A 827 3.80 -33.74 61.17
C ARG A 827 4.57 -32.90 60.16
N ARG A 828 3.89 -32.24 59.23
CA ARG A 828 4.51 -31.40 58.20
C ARG A 828 4.92 -30.04 58.75
N LEU A 829 4.05 -29.37 59.49
CA LEU A 829 4.37 -28.09 60.15
C LEU A 829 5.51 -28.25 61.17
N LYS A 830 5.56 -29.38 61.90
CA LYS A 830 6.68 -29.71 62.81
C LYS A 830 8.01 -29.85 62.05
N LYS A 831 7.98 -30.39 60.83
CA LYS A 831 9.15 -30.45 59.92
C LYS A 831 9.42 -29.14 59.18
N ARG A 832 8.68 -28.06 59.48
CA ARG A 832 8.77 -26.74 58.85
C ARG A 832 8.39 -26.74 57.37
N ASN A 833 7.59 -27.72 56.94
CA ASN A 833 7.07 -27.78 55.59
C ASN A 833 5.78 -26.95 55.49
N ILE A 834 5.66 -26.16 54.43
CA ILE A 834 4.41 -25.53 54.02
C ILE A 834 3.41 -26.64 53.66
N VAL A 835 2.15 -26.43 54.02
CA VAL A 835 1.05 -27.34 53.69
C VAL A 835 0.03 -26.58 52.88
N TYR A 836 -0.30 -27.03 51.68
CA TYR A 836 -1.39 -26.44 50.90
C TYR A 836 -2.06 -27.47 50.00
N PHE A 837 -3.28 -27.15 49.58
CA PHE A 837 -4.04 -27.86 48.55
C PHE A 837 -5.02 -26.91 47.87
N ASP A 838 -5.23 -27.16 46.57
CA ASP A 838 -6.17 -26.40 45.75
C ASP A 838 -7.61 -26.94 45.90
N SER A 839 -7.73 -28.25 46.17
CA SER A 839 -8.99 -28.95 46.48
C SER A 839 -8.74 -30.07 47.51
N PRO A 840 -9.64 -30.35 48.47
CA PRO A 840 -9.41 -31.34 49.52
C PRO A 840 -9.23 -32.75 48.94
N GLU A 841 -9.82 -33.04 47.78
CA GLU A 841 -9.73 -34.33 47.07
C GLU A 841 -8.30 -34.64 46.59
N MET A 842 -7.47 -33.62 46.41
CA MET A 842 -6.06 -33.78 46.02
C MET A 842 -5.16 -34.17 47.20
N MET A 843 -5.67 -34.18 48.43
CA MET A 843 -4.90 -34.58 49.60
C MET A 843 -4.57 -36.09 49.54
N PRO A 844 -3.35 -36.50 49.94
CA PRO A 844 -2.97 -37.91 49.89
C PRO A 844 -3.79 -38.73 50.90
N LYS A 845 -4.07 -40.01 50.60
CA LYS A 845 -4.82 -40.94 51.50
C LYS A 845 -4.35 -40.93 52.95
N SER A 846 -3.05 -40.73 53.19
CA SER A 846 -2.46 -40.59 54.54
C SER A 846 -2.97 -39.38 55.37
N ALA A 847 -3.76 -38.49 54.77
CA ALA A 847 -4.27 -37.24 55.33
C ALA A 847 -5.81 -37.22 55.47
N GLU A 848 -6.50 -38.34 55.24
CA GLU A 848 -7.97 -38.46 55.20
C GLU A 848 -8.67 -37.89 56.46
N LYS A 849 -8.07 -38.09 57.64
CA LYS A 849 -8.58 -37.52 58.90
C LYS A 849 -8.53 -35.99 58.93
N ASP A 850 -7.44 -35.41 58.42
CA ASP A 850 -7.24 -33.97 58.34
C ASP A 850 -8.14 -33.37 57.26
N GLN A 851 -8.26 -34.03 56.11
CA GLN A 851 -9.17 -33.70 55.01
C GLN A 851 -10.61 -33.61 55.52
N SER A 852 -11.11 -34.67 56.20
CA SER A 852 -12.46 -34.69 56.78
C SER A 852 -12.70 -33.53 57.76
N SER A 853 -11.69 -33.22 58.58
CA SER A 853 -11.76 -32.13 59.56
C SER A 853 -11.78 -30.74 58.89
N LEU A 854 -11.00 -30.54 57.82
CA LEU A 854 -10.95 -29.29 57.07
C LEU A 854 -12.21 -29.08 56.22
N THR A 855 -12.74 -30.14 55.60
CA THR A 855 -14.02 -30.09 54.89
C THR A 855 -15.17 -29.79 55.85
N ALA A 856 -15.16 -30.34 57.07
CA ALA A 856 -16.13 -30.01 58.11
C ALA A 856 -16.03 -28.54 58.57
N MET A 857 -14.84 -27.92 58.48
CA MET A 857 -14.64 -26.48 58.70
C MET A 857 -15.00 -25.62 57.47
N GLY A 858 -15.43 -26.25 56.38
CA GLY A 858 -15.86 -25.60 55.14
C GLY A 858 -14.70 -25.13 54.25
N ALA A 859 -13.49 -25.67 54.38
CA ALA A 859 -12.37 -25.29 53.54
C ALA A 859 -12.41 -26.02 52.18
N LYS A 860 -12.52 -25.28 51.08
CA LYS A 860 -12.39 -25.78 49.70
C LYS A 860 -10.98 -25.69 49.17
N SER A 861 -10.21 -24.68 49.58
CA SER A 861 -8.75 -24.64 49.39
C SER A 861 -8.11 -24.13 50.67
N PHE A 862 -6.85 -24.47 50.89
CA PHE A 862 -6.16 -24.14 52.14
C PHE A 862 -4.66 -24.07 51.93
N ILE A 863 -4.02 -23.10 52.56
CA ILE A 863 -2.57 -23.02 52.74
C ILE A 863 -2.25 -22.70 54.19
N SER A 864 -1.20 -23.32 54.71
CA SER A 864 -0.68 -23.17 56.06
C SER A 864 0.83 -23.07 56.03
N ILE A 865 1.33 -21.96 56.55
CA ILE A 865 2.75 -21.62 56.53
C ILE A 865 3.28 -21.64 57.97
N PRO A 866 4.22 -22.54 58.28
CA PRO A 866 4.90 -22.52 59.56
C PRO A 866 5.92 -21.39 59.59
N ILE A 867 5.80 -20.50 60.56
CA ILE A 867 6.75 -19.41 60.79
C ILE A 867 7.58 -19.74 62.02
N VAL A 868 8.89 -19.75 61.82
CA VAL A 868 9.89 -20.21 62.79
C VAL A 868 10.69 -19.01 63.26
N TYR A 869 10.91 -18.91 64.57
CA TYR A 869 11.86 -17.96 65.14
C TYR A 869 12.99 -18.74 65.82
N GLY A 870 14.22 -18.57 65.32
CA GLY A 870 15.36 -19.44 65.66
C GLY A 870 15.13 -20.87 65.15
N LEU A 871 14.85 -21.81 66.07
CA LEU A 871 14.55 -23.21 65.76
C LEU A 871 13.14 -23.65 66.17
N LYS A 872 12.34 -22.78 66.80
CA LYS A 872 11.01 -23.12 67.34
C LYS A 872 9.88 -22.66 66.43
N LEU A 873 8.85 -23.49 66.26
CA LEU A 873 7.62 -23.09 65.58
C LEU A 873 6.87 -22.11 66.50
N CYS A 874 6.76 -20.86 66.06
CA CYS A 874 6.19 -19.79 66.87
C CYS A 874 4.80 -19.38 66.39
N THR A 875 4.58 -19.42 65.08
CA THR A 875 3.32 -18.97 64.49
C THR A 875 2.97 -19.82 63.28
N ILE A 876 1.68 -19.99 63.03
CA ILE A 876 1.14 -20.65 61.85
C ILE A 876 0.21 -19.65 61.16
N PHE A 877 0.53 -19.30 59.92
CA PHE A 877 -0.29 -18.41 59.10
C PHE A 877 -1.10 -19.24 58.10
N ASN A 878 -2.43 -19.12 58.14
CA ASN A 878 -3.31 -19.87 57.25
C ASN A 878 -4.18 -18.96 56.40
N LEU A 879 -4.35 -19.34 55.13
CA LEU A 879 -5.39 -18.83 54.25
C LEU A 879 -6.29 -19.97 53.80
N SER A 880 -7.58 -19.69 53.60
CA SER A 880 -8.51 -20.65 53.00
C SER A 880 -9.67 -19.98 52.27
N THR A 881 -10.30 -20.78 51.40
CA THR A 881 -11.56 -20.44 50.74
C THR A 881 -12.66 -21.40 51.17
N GLN A 882 -13.91 -20.96 51.09
CA GLN A 882 -15.12 -21.74 51.38
C GLN A 882 -16.02 -21.89 50.16
N ASN A 883 -16.14 -20.86 49.31
CA ASN A 883 -17.12 -20.86 48.22
C ASN A 883 -16.56 -21.43 46.91
N TYR A 884 -15.26 -21.27 46.66
CA TYR A 884 -14.57 -21.75 45.45
C TYR A 884 -13.23 -22.42 45.76
N GLU A 885 -12.66 -23.13 44.80
CA GLU A 885 -11.30 -23.66 44.86
C GLU A 885 -10.32 -22.60 44.35
N ALA A 886 -9.30 -22.28 45.14
CA ALA A 886 -8.22 -21.37 44.74
C ALA A 886 -6.95 -22.18 44.46
N LYS A 887 -6.17 -21.72 43.48
CA LYS A 887 -4.84 -22.26 43.20
C LYS A 887 -3.79 -21.37 43.84
N TRP A 888 -2.89 -21.96 44.62
CA TRP A 888 -1.81 -21.23 45.28
C TRP A 888 -0.56 -21.21 44.39
N THR A 889 -0.22 -20.05 43.87
CA THR A 889 0.96 -19.87 43.00
C THR A 889 2.26 -19.81 43.81
N PRO A 890 3.42 -20.17 43.22
CA PRO A 890 4.71 -20.05 43.91
C PRO A 890 5.03 -18.62 44.40
N ASP A 891 4.60 -17.60 43.66
CA ASP A 891 4.80 -16.19 44.00
C ASP A 891 3.95 -15.81 45.23
N GLU A 892 2.69 -16.26 45.30
CA GLU A 892 1.83 -16.08 46.48
C GLU A 892 2.39 -16.82 47.71
N ILE A 893 2.89 -18.05 47.54
CA ILE A 893 3.52 -18.80 48.65
C ILE A 893 4.70 -18.03 49.22
N THR A 894 5.57 -17.50 48.34
CA THR A 894 6.75 -16.71 48.74
C THR A 894 6.34 -15.43 49.46
N LEU A 895 5.33 -14.72 48.93
CA LEU A 895 4.74 -13.55 49.57
C LEU A 895 4.24 -13.87 50.99
N LEU A 896 3.44 -14.92 51.12
CA LEU A 896 2.83 -15.30 52.38
C LEU A 896 3.88 -15.70 53.43
N GLN A 897 4.99 -16.31 53.03
CA GLN A 897 6.13 -16.56 53.91
C GLN A 897 6.79 -15.26 54.39
N LEU A 898 7.03 -14.32 53.47
CA LEU A 898 7.62 -13.02 53.78
C LEU A 898 6.76 -12.24 54.78
N VAL A 899 5.46 -12.13 54.51
CA VAL A 899 4.56 -11.41 55.39
C VAL A 899 4.34 -12.16 56.71
N GLY A 900 4.25 -13.48 56.66
CA GLY A 900 4.22 -14.32 57.86
C GLY A 900 5.40 -14.02 58.79
N ASN A 901 6.61 -13.98 58.26
CA ASN A 901 7.81 -13.63 59.02
C ASN A 901 7.72 -12.22 59.63
N MET A 902 7.21 -11.24 58.88
CA MET A 902 7.02 -9.87 59.40
C MET A 902 6.02 -9.84 60.55
N LEU A 903 4.84 -10.46 60.38
CA LEU A 903 3.79 -10.51 61.41
C LEU A 903 4.29 -11.22 62.68
N THR A 904 5.05 -12.31 62.53
CA THR A 904 5.65 -13.00 63.67
C THR A 904 6.68 -12.13 64.38
N ASN A 905 7.53 -11.39 63.65
CA ASN A 905 8.49 -10.46 64.27
C ASN A 905 7.79 -9.40 65.12
N VAL A 906 6.67 -8.86 64.65
CA VAL A 906 5.84 -7.89 65.38
C VAL A 906 5.28 -8.52 66.67
N ILE A 907 4.74 -9.74 66.59
CA ILE A 907 4.22 -10.45 67.77
C ILE A 907 5.32 -10.77 68.78
N GLN A 908 6.49 -11.22 68.32
CA GLN A 908 7.62 -11.50 69.22
C GLN A 908 8.10 -10.22 69.90
N ARG A 909 8.21 -9.11 69.16
CA ARG A 909 8.59 -7.81 69.72
C ARG A 909 7.62 -7.36 70.83
N ARG A 910 6.30 -7.48 70.61
CA ARG A 910 5.29 -7.20 71.65
C ARG A 910 5.52 -8.02 72.90
N ARG A 911 5.73 -9.34 72.76
CA ARG A 911 5.99 -10.23 73.91
C ARG A 911 7.26 -9.84 74.67
N TYR A 912 8.33 -9.47 73.97
CA TYR A 912 9.56 -9.00 74.61
C TYR A 912 9.34 -7.70 75.39
N GLU A 913 8.61 -6.73 74.81
CA GLU A 913 8.31 -5.45 75.48
C GLU A 913 7.38 -5.62 76.69
N GLU A 914 6.37 -6.50 76.60
CA GLU A 914 5.49 -6.84 77.73
C GLU A 914 6.24 -7.56 78.86
N GLN A 915 7.14 -8.50 78.52
CA GLN A 915 8.01 -9.16 79.48
C GLN A 915 8.96 -8.18 80.15
N LEU A 916 9.52 -7.24 79.38
CA LEU A 916 10.40 -6.18 79.89
C LEU A 916 9.63 -5.27 80.86
N LYS A 917 8.45 -4.76 80.48
CA LYS A 917 7.58 -3.97 81.37
C LYS A 917 7.22 -4.72 82.65
N ARG A 918 6.94 -6.02 82.56
CA ARG A 918 6.63 -6.86 83.72
C ARG A 918 7.84 -7.03 84.63
N SER A 919 9.02 -7.24 84.06
CA SER A 919 10.29 -7.35 84.79
C SER A 919 10.65 -6.03 85.49
N GLU A 920 10.54 -4.90 84.79
CA GLU A 920 10.76 -3.56 85.34
C GLU A 920 9.80 -3.23 86.48
N ASN A 921 8.51 -3.56 86.34
CA ASN A 921 7.53 -3.37 87.40
C ASN A 921 7.83 -4.24 88.64
N LEU A 922 8.31 -5.47 88.44
CA LEU A 922 8.73 -6.36 89.53
C LEU A 922 9.99 -5.82 90.23
N LEU A 923 10.99 -5.35 89.47
CA LEU A 923 12.19 -4.69 90.01
C LEU A 923 11.85 -3.41 90.76
N ARG A 924 10.96 -2.57 90.21
CA ARG A 924 10.50 -1.34 90.85
C ARG A 924 9.75 -1.64 92.15
N LYS A 925 8.93 -2.68 92.18
CA LYS A 925 8.23 -3.15 93.40
C LYS A 925 9.21 -3.73 94.43
N SER A 926 10.21 -4.49 93.98
CA SER A 926 11.27 -5.04 94.85
C SER A 926 12.16 -3.94 95.44
N ASN A 927 12.57 -2.95 94.64
CA ASN A 927 13.32 -1.78 95.10
C ASN A 927 12.51 -0.90 96.06
N LYS A 928 11.19 -0.73 95.83
CA LYS A 928 10.32 0.00 96.76
C LYS A 928 10.21 -0.71 98.12
N ASN A 929 10.18 -2.05 98.11
CA ASN A 929 10.18 -2.85 99.33
C ASN A 929 11.54 -2.82 100.05
N LEU A 930 12.67 -2.81 99.33
CA LEU A 930 14.00 -2.65 99.90
C LEU A 930 14.22 -1.25 100.52
N MET A 931 13.74 -0.19 99.86
CA MET A 931 13.79 1.18 100.40
C MET A 931 12.93 1.34 101.66
N ALA A 932 11.83 0.59 101.78
CA ALA A 932 11.01 0.55 103.00
C ALA A 932 11.68 -0.18 104.18
N ILE A 933 12.72 -1.00 103.92
CA ILE A 933 13.52 -1.69 104.94
C ILE A 933 14.73 -0.84 105.39
N ILE A 934 15.15 0.15 104.59
CA ILE A 934 16.36 0.96 104.79
C ILE A 934 16.03 2.40 105.27
N ALA A 935 14.77 2.81 105.27
CA ALA A 935 14.37 4.11 105.83
C ALA A 935 14.42 4.07 107.38
N PRO A 936 15.19 4.96 108.04
CA PRO A 936 15.43 4.95 109.48
C PRO A 936 14.19 5.31 110.33
#